data_AF-A0A6M8U3P1-F1
#
_entry.id   AF-A0A6M8U3P1-F1
#
_cell.length_a   1.000
_cell.length_b   1.000
_cell.length_c   1.000
_cell.angle_alpha   90.00
_cell.angle_beta   90.00
_cell.angle_gamma   90.00
#
_symmetry.space_group_name_H-M   'P 1'
#
loop_
_entity.id
_entity.type
_entity.pdbx_description
1 polymer ?
#
loop_
_entity_poly.entity_id
_entity_poly.type
_entity_poly.pdbx_seq_one_letter_code
_entity_poly.pdbx_strand_id
1 'polypeptide(L)'
;MHRRITAQLPVDGLLFWKLEGTESLSAPYALTVTLLGSDARIERKALLGQPVTLTIPTQSLLSERYLNGKITRVAVSSRELSGTRYAVYELTVEPDVWPMLRDRNLRIFQGQTVPQIIKTLLGEYNVTVEDRLTGQYRLWEYCVQYQESSFAFISRLMELEGIYYFFRHEQERNVMVLADSAQQHRPFAGYESIPYHVTPSGGTTDEEGIGRWSPEDRVTPGIYSLDDYDFRKPNAWMLQARQNPASPQPGQTDVYDWPGRFTEHGHGEFYARIRQEQWQAEHQQISGVGTAMGLAPGHTFTLVNAPYPGDNGEYLITSATYGFEENRYASGGEGTTAHETTFTVIPSEVTFRAAAKTPWPKTHGPQTAKVVGPQGESIWTDKYGRIKVKFHWDRLAKGDDTSSCWVRVSSAWAGQGFGGVQIPRVNDEVVIDFINGDPDRPLVTGRVYNEASMPPWSLPAAATQMGFLSRSKDGTPENANALRFEDRKGAEQVWVQAERNLDTQVKHDASRSIGNNHTHFVGANEEQRVVANQMQAVKGGREILTGRGKLDAAVEEYVLASGTTLRLVCGRSAIELQAGGQINLVGTGFNLFVEGDGHITTSGGRLHLNTAGAKPGTGAPGDGHKGDIQAAVASKFTPEKPGKAVAAPAPAAAPAPQKAQAAKAMHKKLDDKVVKAIMKSEGETHVQGGIPEAYGFRRGFGPAYNEVMAARNKYGVGSDEEFAVVSKHMTKRAVEAGALNFTDPGKQAAVMSLAHMRGAGGAQAVLNSMKTGEIVKSAKLSNAAKEYLEQLSSDDFQRQLIKARESYDDTVYGDTMTKVNGVKMTWREAYGKGLSTRYNEEADKFLKLSNQ
;
A
#
# COMPACT_ATOMS: atom_id res chain seq x y z
N MET A 1 33.88 -11.25 -68.78
CA MET A 1 33.46 -12.55 -68.23
C MET A 1 32.78 -12.25 -66.91
N HIS A 2 31.45 -12.12 -66.86
CA HIS A 2 30.74 -11.80 -65.62
C HIS A 2 30.87 -12.98 -64.65
N ARG A 3 31.56 -12.78 -63.53
CA ARG A 3 31.55 -13.74 -62.42
C ARG A 3 30.12 -13.74 -61.85
N ARG A 4 29.55 -14.93 -61.65
CA ARG A 4 28.20 -15.11 -61.10
C ARG A 4 28.25 -15.16 -59.58
N ILE A 5 27.17 -14.76 -58.93
CA ILE A 5 26.99 -15.04 -57.50
C ILE A 5 26.91 -16.55 -57.28
N THR A 6 27.63 -17.06 -56.28
CA THR A 6 27.61 -18.48 -55.91
C THR A 6 27.18 -18.67 -54.46
N ALA A 7 26.47 -19.76 -54.18
CA ALA A 7 26.07 -20.12 -52.82
C ALA A 7 26.86 -21.35 -52.34
N GLN A 8 27.49 -21.24 -51.18
CA GLN A 8 28.13 -22.35 -50.47
C GLN A 8 27.18 -22.86 -49.40
N LEU A 9 26.84 -24.14 -49.48
CA LEU A 9 25.86 -24.84 -48.63
C LEU A 9 26.47 -26.14 -48.11
N PRO A 10 25.92 -26.74 -47.05
CA PRO A 10 26.32 -28.08 -46.59
C PRO A 10 25.99 -29.21 -47.58
N VAL A 11 25.29 -28.91 -48.68
CA VAL A 11 24.92 -29.85 -49.73
C VAL A 11 25.36 -29.32 -51.08
N ASP A 12 25.76 -30.22 -51.96
CA ASP A 12 26.14 -29.90 -53.33
C ASP A 12 24.93 -29.90 -54.28
N GLY A 13 25.10 -29.30 -55.47
CA GLY A 13 24.14 -29.39 -56.57
C GLY A 13 23.03 -28.34 -56.55
N LEU A 14 23.11 -27.34 -55.66
CA LEU A 14 22.24 -26.17 -55.66
C LEU A 14 22.96 -24.96 -56.27
N LEU A 15 22.32 -24.31 -57.23
CA LEU A 15 22.85 -23.18 -57.96
C LEU A 15 22.13 -21.89 -57.58
N PHE A 16 22.84 -20.80 -57.33
CA PHE A 16 22.23 -19.52 -57.01
C PHE A 16 21.39 -18.99 -58.19
N TRP A 17 20.19 -18.48 -57.89
CA TRP A 17 19.33 -17.82 -58.87
C TRP A 17 18.90 -16.42 -58.44
N LYS A 18 18.36 -16.25 -57.23
CA LYS A 18 17.90 -14.94 -56.73
C LYS A 18 18.28 -14.67 -55.28
N LEU A 19 18.50 -13.41 -54.95
CA LEU A 19 18.57 -12.88 -53.59
C LEU A 19 17.62 -11.69 -53.49
N GLU A 20 16.73 -11.76 -52.50
CA GLU A 20 15.83 -10.67 -52.13
C GLU A 20 15.85 -10.48 -50.61
N GLY A 21 15.98 -9.26 -50.12
CA GLY A 21 15.89 -8.99 -48.69
C GLY A 21 16.61 -7.72 -48.27
N THR A 22 16.45 -7.35 -47.01
CA THR A 22 16.96 -6.08 -46.47
C THR A 22 17.90 -6.32 -45.30
N GLU A 23 19.00 -5.60 -45.31
CA GLU A 23 19.87 -5.37 -44.16
C GLU A 23 19.74 -3.91 -43.72
N SER A 24 19.78 -3.64 -42.42
CA SER A 24 19.80 -2.26 -41.91
C SER A 24 20.49 -2.17 -40.55
N LEU A 25 20.94 -0.97 -40.20
CA LEU A 25 21.46 -0.68 -38.87
C LEU A 25 20.38 -0.96 -37.82
N SER A 26 20.78 -1.61 -36.73
CA SER A 26 19.92 -1.99 -35.61
C SER A 26 18.71 -2.87 -35.98
N ALA A 27 18.81 -3.65 -37.06
CA ALA A 27 17.84 -4.70 -37.37
C ALA A 27 18.55 -6.00 -37.76
N PRO A 28 18.02 -7.18 -37.34
CA PRO A 28 18.49 -8.46 -37.87
C PRO A 28 18.05 -8.57 -39.34
N TYR A 29 18.96 -9.00 -40.22
CA TYR A 29 18.60 -9.23 -41.60
C TYR A 29 17.78 -10.51 -41.76
N ALA A 30 16.91 -10.52 -42.77
CA ALA A 30 16.22 -11.70 -43.23
C ALA A 30 16.28 -11.70 -44.75
N LEU A 31 17.07 -12.62 -45.30
CA LEU A 31 17.35 -12.72 -46.73
C LEU A 31 16.66 -13.94 -47.31
N THR A 32 15.96 -13.76 -48.42
CA THR A 32 15.37 -14.84 -49.22
C THR A 32 16.34 -15.20 -50.34
N VAL A 33 16.92 -16.39 -50.24
CA VAL A 33 17.84 -16.93 -51.24
C VAL A 33 17.13 -18.02 -52.03
N THR A 34 16.98 -17.80 -53.33
CA THR A 34 16.39 -18.78 -54.24
C THR A 34 17.49 -19.51 -54.99
N LEU A 35 17.49 -20.83 -54.87
CA LEU A 35 18.45 -21.74 -55.49
C LEU A 35 17.74 -22.71 -56.43
N LEU A 36 18.44 -23.17 -57.48
CA LEU A 36 17.98 -24.15 -58.45
C LEU A 36 18.73 -25.46 -58.27
N GLY A 37 17.99 -26.56 -58.12
CA GLY A 37 18.53 -27.92 -58.11
C GLY A 37 17.96 -28.75 -59.26
N SER A 38 18.78 -29.64 -59.81
CA SER A 38 18.35 -30.68 -60.76
C SER A 38 17.72 -31.90 -60.08
N ASP A 39 17.94 -32.07 -58.76
CA ASP A 39 17.35 -33.13 -57.93
C ASP A 39 16.43 -32.50 -56.86
N ALA A 40 15.18 -32.95 -56.81
CA ALA A 40 14.19 -32.50 -55.82
C ALA A 40 14.27 -33.27 -54.48
N ARG A 41 15.17 -34.25 -54.35
CA ARG A 41 15.24 -35.17 -53.21
C ARG A 41 16.17 -34.71 -52.08
N ILE A 42 16.82 -33.55 -52.19
CA ILE A 42 17.67 -33.00 -51.11
C ILE A 42 16.84 -32.93 -49.82
N GLU A 43 17.37 -33.49 -48.74
CA GLU A 43 16.69 -33.51 -47.44
C GLU A 43 16.61 -32.10 -46.86
N ARG A 44 15.44 -31.48 -46.98
CA ARG A 44 15.19 -30.11 -46.49
C ARG A 44 15.52 -29.91 -45.01
N LYS A 45 15.28 -30.93 -44.18
CA LYS A 45 15.57 -30.86 -42.73
C LYS A 45 17.07 -30.74 -42.45
N ALA A 46 17.91 -31.35 -43.28
CA ALA A 46 19.36 -31.29 -43.13
C ALA A 46 19.92 -29.88 -43.38
N LEU A 47 19.19 -29.02 -44.10
CA LEU A 47 19.57 -27.64 -44.35
C LEU A 47 19.22 -26.70 -43.19
N LEU A 48 18.20 -27.01 -42.38
CA LEU A 48 17.76 -26.12 -41.30
C LEU A 48 18.84 -25.98 -40.23
N GLY A 49 19.13 -24.74 -39.82
CA GLY A 49 20.16 -24.39 -38.85
C GLY A 49 21.59 -24.44 -39.40
N GLN A 50 21.79 -24.86 -40.65
CA GLN A 50 23.12 -24.89 -41.29
C GLN A 50 23.50 -23.51 -41.86
N PRO A 51 24.81 -23.19 -41.95
CA PRO A 51 25.26 -21.97 -42.57
C PRO A 51 25.08 -21.99 -44.09
N VAL A 52 24.86 -20.81 -44.67
CA VAL A 52 24.99 -20.55 -46.10
C VAL A 52 25.79 -19.27 -46.29
N THR A 53 26.72 -19.32 -47.25
CA THR A 53 27.50 -18.14 -47.66
C THR A 53 27.27 -17.87 -49.13
N LEU A 54 26.76 -16.68 -49.46
CA LEU A 54 26.79 -16.16 -50.81
C LEU A 54 28.11 -15.43 -51.05
N THR A 55 28.78 -15.77 -52.15
CA THR A 55 29.94 -15.04 -52.66
C THR A 55 29.48 -14.16 -53.81
N ILE A 56 29.59 -12.87 -53.60
CA ILE A 56 29.16 -11.81 -54.50
C ILE A 56 30.42 -11.22 -55.16
N PRO A 57 30.59 -11.38 -56.47
CA PRO A 57 31.69 -10.78 -57.20
C PRO A 57 31.60 -9.24 -57.16
N THR A 58 32.75 -8.59 -57.04
CA THR A 58 32.88 -7.13 -57.16
C THR A 58 33.66 -6.77 -58.43
N GLN A 59 33.72 -5.48 -58.81
CA GLN A 59 34.56 -5.03 -59.94
C GLN A 59 36.04 -5.34 -59.74
N SER A 60 36.51 -5.38 -58.50
CA SER A 60 37.90 -5.70 -58.18
C SER A 60 38.10 -7.22 -58.12
N LEU A 61 39.07 -7.73 -58.90
CA LEU A 61 39.42 -9.15 -58.92
C LEU A 61 40.05 -9.63 -57.60
N LEU A 62 40.42 -8.72 -56.69
CA LEU A 62 41.10 -8.99 -55.42
C LEU A 62 40.17 -8.92 -54.21
N SER A 63 38.90 -8.53 -54.39
CA SER A 63 37.93 -8.39 -53.31
C SER A 63 36.61 -9.05 -53.67
N GLU A 64 36.17 -10.01 -52.87
CA GLU A 64 34.83 -10.58 -52.94
C GLU A 64 34.00 -10.07 -51.77
N ARG A 65 32.68 -9.95 -51.97
CA ARG A 65 31.74 -9.67 -50.89
C ARG A 65 31.06 -10.96 -50.47
N TYR A 66 30.87 -11.14 -49.17
CA TYR A 66 30.13 -12.27 -48.62
C TYR A 66 28.79 -11.82 -48.06
N LEU A 67 27.79 -12.70 -48.10
CA LEU A 67 26.61 -12.67 -47.24
C LEU A 67 26.48 -14.03 -46.59
N ASN A 68 26.68 -14.08 -45.27
CA ASN A 68 26.66 -15.30 -44.48
C ASN A 68 25.44 -15.31 -43.56
N GLY A 69 24.89 -16.48 -43.25
CA GLY A 69 23.87 -16.62 -42.21
C GLY A 69 23.42 -18.05 -42.03
N LYS A 70 22.40 -18.26 -41.20
CA LYS A 70 21.79 -19.57 -40.92
C LYS A 70 20.49 -19.73 -41.67
N ILE A 71 20.27 -20.91 -42.24
CA ILE A 71 19.04 -21.26 -42.93
C ILE A 71 17.96 -21.57 -41.88
N THR A 72 16.94 -20.73 -41.76
CA THR A 72 15.86 -20.89 -40.76
C THR A 72 14.54 -21.35 -41.35
N ARG A 73 14.38 -21.26 -42.67
CA ARG A 73 13.26 -21.83 -43.42
C ARG A 73 13.74 -22.37 -44.76
N VAL A 74 13.14 -23.47 -45.19
CA VAL A 74 13.35 -24.08 -46.51
C VAL A 74 11.99 -24.36 -47.13
N ALA A 75 11.70 -23.78 -48.29
CA ALA A 75 10.55 -24.12 -49.11
C ALA A 75 11.04 -24.69 -50.45
N VAL A 76 10.31 -25.66 -51.00
CA VAL A 76 10.64 -26.27 -52.29
C VAL A 76 9.42 -26.27 -53.17
N SER A 77 9.58 -25.77 -54.39
CA SER A 77 8.57 -25.81 -55.45
C SER A 77 9.20 -26.35 -56.74
N SER A 78 8.37 -26.76 -57.70
CA SER A 78 8.86 -27.11 -59.03
C SER A 78 8.56 -26.00 -60.01
N ARG A 79 9.54 -25.58 -60.80
CA ARG A 79 9.38 -24.57 -61.84
C ARG A 79 10.02 -25.04 -63.13
N GLU A 80 9.30 -24.91 -64.23
CA GLU A 80 9.86 -25.13 -65.55
C GLU A 80 10.52 -23.84 -66.04
N LEU A 81 11.81 -23.92 -66.37
CA LEU A 81 12.61 -22.81 -66.87
C LEU A 81 13.31 -23.26 -68.15
N SER A 82 12.99 -22.59 -69.27
CA SER A 82 13.59 -22.86 -70.60
C SER A 82 13.54 -24.35 -70.99
N GLY A 83 12.39 -25.01 -70.75
CA GLY A 83 12.17 -26.43 -71.06
C GLY A 83 12.83 -27.44 -70.10
N THR A 84 13.49 -26.98 -69.03
CA THR A 84 14.03 -27.83 -67.96
C THR A 84 13.21 -27.66 -66.68
N ARG A 85 12.77 -28.77 -66.08
CA ARG A 85 12.09 -28.75 -64.78
C ARG A 85 13.12 -28.70 -63.65
N TYR A 86 13.18 -27.57 -62.95
CA TYR A 86 14.02 -27.40 -61.76
C TYR A 86 13.22 -27.61 -60.48
N ALA A 87 13.90 -28.11 -59.45
CA ALA A 87 13.49 -27.94 -58.07
C ALA A 87 13.99 -26.57 -57.57
N VAL A 88 13.07 -25.69 -57.22
CA VAL A 88 13.38 -24.35 -56.73
C VAL A 88 13.35 -24.38 -55.20
N TYR A 89 14.51 -24.14 -54.60
CA TYR A 89 14.69 -24.07 -53.15
C TYR A 89 14.70 -22.60 -52.73
N GLU A 90 13.72 -22.19 -51.94
CA GLU A 90 13.66 -20.86 -51.34
C GLU A 90 14.07 -20.99 -49.87
N LEU A 91 15.19 -20.34 -49.53
CA LEU A 91 15.77 -20.35 -48.19
C LEU A 91 15.55 -19.00 -47.53
N THR A 92 15.11 -18.99 -46.27
CA THR A 92 15.22 -17.79 -45.43
C THR A 92 16.51 -17.88 -44.63
N VAL A 93 17.36 -16.87 -44.77
CA VAL A 93 18.69 -16.77 -44.17
C VAL A 93 18.71 -15.63 -43.17
N GLU A 94 19.01 -15.93 -41.91
CA GLU A 94 19.03 -14.98 -40.79
C GLU A 94 20.40 -15.00 -40.08
N PRO A 95 20.77 -13.93 -39.35
CA PRO A 95 22.01 -13.88 -38.57
C PRO A 95 22.03 -14.87 -37.40
N ASP A 96 23.20 -15.06 -36.79
CA ASP A 96 23.37 -15.97 -35.65
C ASP A 96 22.51 -15.59 -34.41
N VAL A 97 21.95 -14.38 -34.36
CA VAL A 97 20.97 -13.98 -33.34
C VAL A 97 19.57 -14.59 -33.53
N TRP A 98 19.32 -15.35 -34.61
CA TRP A 98 18.00 -15.94 -34.90
C TRP A 98 17.36 -16.76 -33.75
N PRO A 99 18.10 -17.49 -32.87
CA PRO A 99 17.48 -18.18 -31.75
C PRO A 99 16.97 -17.20 -30.69
N MET A 100 17.68 -16.08 -30.50
CA MET A 100 17.30 -15.01 -29.57
C MET A 100 16.05 -14.24 -30.03
N LEU A 101 15.69 -14.32 -31.32
CA LEU A 101 14.41 -13.80 -31.82
C LEU A 101 13.23 -14.70 -31.43
N ARG A 102 13.51 -15.96 -31.08
CA ARG A 102 12.50 -17.02 -30.89
C ARG A 102 12.43 -17.53 -29.45
N ASP A 103 13.35 -17.11 -28.59
CA ASP A 103 13.33 -17.45 -27.17
C ASP A 103 12.40 -16.51 -26.37
N ARG A 104 12.22 -16.82 -25.09
CA ARG A 104 11.51 -15.96 -24.15
C ARG A 104 11.99 -16.27 -22.74
N ASN A 105 12.37 -15.26 -21.98
CA ASN A 105 12.98 -15.49 -20.67
C ASN A 105 12.59 -14.46 -19.61
N LEU A 106 12.96 -14.77 -18.37
CA LEU A 106 12.78 -13.99 -17.16
C LEU A 106 14.10 -14.04 -16.37
N ARG A 107 14.82 -12.92 -16.31
CA ARG A 107 16.17 -12.89 -15.72
C ARG A 107 16.48 -11.54 -15.10
N ILE A 108 17.20 -11.56 -13.99
CA ILE A 108 17.67 -10.38 -13.28
C ILE A 108 19.17 -10.22 -13.53
N PHE A 109 19.57 -9.01 -13.93
CA PHE A 109 20.96 -8.58 -14.04
C PHE A 109 21.22 -7.48 -12.99
N GLN A 110 22.30 -7.63 -12.23
CA GLN A 110 22.66 -6.71 -11.15
C GLN A 110 24.12 -6.30 -11.25
N GLY A 111 24.39 -5.03 -10.99
CA GLY A 111 25.75 -4.49 -10.96
C GLY A 111 26.50 -4.67 -12.27
N GLN A 112 25.82 -4.49 -13.40
CA GLN A 112 26.39 -4.64 -14.74
C GLN A 112 26.05 -3.44 -15.62
N THR A 113 26.92 -3.14 -16.57
CA THR A 113 26.66 -2.18 -17.65
C THR A 113 25.88 -2.86 -18.78
N VAL A 114 25.16 -2.08 -19.59
CA VAL A 114 24.42 -2.63 -20.73
C VAL A 114 25.32 -3.40 -21.71
N PRO A 115 26.53 -2.93 -22.10
CA PRO A 115 27.44 -3.74 -22.92
C PRO A 115 27.83 -5.09 -22.28
N GLN A 116 28.00 -5.17 -20.95
CA GLN A 116 28.28 -6.44 -20.27
C GLN A 116 27.08 -7.39 -20.36
N ILE A 117 25.86 -6.88 -20.18
CA ILE A 117 24.62 -7.65 -20.31
C ILE A 117 24.48 -8.18 -21.75
N ILE A 118 24.66 -7.31 -22.74
CA ILE A 118 24.60 -7.65 -24.17
C ILE A 118 25.60 -8.75 -24.50
N LYS A 119 26.87 -8.57 -24.13
CA LYS A 119 27.93 -9.57 -24.41
C LYS A 119 27.68 -10.90 -23.71
N THR A 120 27.15 -10.87 -22.49
CA THR A 120 26.80 -12.10 -21.76
C THR A 120 25.75 -12.90 -22.54
N LEU A 121 24.67 -12.23 -22.97
CA LEU A 121 23.61 -12.90 -23.73
C LEU A 121 24.08 -13.34 -25.11
N LEU A 122 24.77 -12.49 -25.87
CA LEU A 122 25.31 -12.86 -27.18
C LEU A 122 26.28 -14.04 -27.09
N GLY A 123 27.11 -14.09 -26.05
CA GLY A 123 28.01 -15.21 -25.77
C GLY A 123 27.29 -16.52 -25.44
N GLU A 124 26.21 -16.47 -24.65
CA GLU A 124 25.37 -17.66 -24.36
C GLU A 124 24.77 -18.30 -25.62
N TYR A 125 24.53 -17.50 -26.67
CA TYR A 125 24.03 -17.97 -27.98
C TYR A 125 25.13 -18.19 -29.04
N ASN A 126 26.40 -18.08 -28.67
CA ASN A 126 27.55 -18.20 -29.57
C ASN A 126 27.54 -17.21 -30.75
N VAL A 127 27.00 -16.01 -30.56
CA VAL A 127 27.05 -14.94 -31.56
C VAL A 127 28.46 -14.34 -31.57
N THR A 128 29.06 -14.21 -32.75
CA THR A 128 30.37 -13.55 -32.88
C THR A 128 30.17 -12.04 -32.85
N VAL A 129 30.84 -11.37 -31.91
CA VAL A 129 30.66 -9.94 -31.66
C VAL A 129 31.99 -9.20 -31.79
N GLU A 130 31.95 -8.05 -32.47
CA GLU A 130 33.03 -7.06 -32.47
C GLU A 130 32.55 -5.81 -31.70
N ASP A 131 33.28 -5.45 -30.66
CA ASP A 131 32.96 -4.27 -29.85
C ASP A 131 33.77 -3.06 -30.36
N ARG A 132 33.07 -2.08 -30.94
CA ARG A 132 33.66 -0.78 -31.32
C ARG A 132 33.17 0.37 -30.45
N LEU A 133 32.48 0.11 -29.35
CA LEU A 133 31.89 1.16 -28.50
C LEU A 133 32.98 2.07 -27.92
N THR A 134 32.71 3.37 -27.92
CA THR A 134 33.66 4.40 -27.43
C THR A 134 33.15 5.16 -26.21
N GLY A 135 31.84 5.09 -25.94
CA GLY A 135 31.19 5.74 -24.82
C GLY A 135 31.44 5.06 -23.47
N GLN A 136 31.12 5.79 -22.42
CA GLN A 136 31.04 5.25 -21.05
C GLN A 136 29.59 4.96 -20.70
N TYR A 137 29.33 3.76 -20.17
CA TYR A 137 27.98 3.29 -19.85
C TYR A 137 27.81 3.16 -18.35
N ARG A 138 26.62 3.51 -17.86
CA ARG A 138 26.32 3.45 -16.44
C ARG A 138 26.26 2.02 -15.93
N LEU A 139 26.55 1.86 -14.64
CA LEU A 139 26.28 0.62 -13.91
C LEU A 139 24.79 0.56 -13.55
N TRP A 140 24.10 -0.48 -14.00
CA TRP A 140 22.73 -0.74 -13.59
C TRP A 140 22.73 -1.54 -12.28
N GLU A 141 22.17 -0.95 -11.21
CA GLU A 141 22.00 -1.64 -9.93
C GLU A 141 21.07 -2.85 -10.09
N TYR A 142 20.04 -2.71 -10.93
CA TYR A 142 19.00 -3.71 -11.17
C TYR A 142 18.40 -3.51 -12.57
N CYS A 143 18.40 -4.57 -13.38
CA CYS A 143 17.78 -4.59 -14.71
C CYS A 143 17.20 -5.97 -14.99
N VAL A 144 15.96 -6.03 -15.45
CA VAL A 144 15.17 -7.25 -15.57
C VAL A 144 14.78 -7.48 -17.03
N GLN A 145 15.12 -8.66 -17.56
CA GLN A 145 14.46 -9.22 -18.73
C GLN A 145 13.14 -9.83 -18.27
N TYR A 146 12.01 -9.33 -18.77
CA TYR A 146 10.70 -9.73 -18.26
C TYR A 146 9.73 -10.17 -19.36
N GLN A 147 9.56 -11.49 -19.50
CA GLN A 147 8.65 -12.13 -20.46
C GLN A 147 8.84 -11.67 -21.91
N GLU A 148 10.07 -11.36 -22.28
CA GLU A 148 10.47 -10.91 -23.62
C GLU A 148 11.56 -11.84 -24.16
N SER A 149 11.77 -11.81 -25.48
CA SER A 149 12.90 -12.55 -26.08
C SER A 149 14.22 -11.92 -25.68
N SER A 150 15.30 -12.69 -25.69
CA SER A 150 16.64 -12.20 -25.37
C SER A 150 17.09 -11.15 -26.37
N PHE A 151 16.64 -11.24 -27.62
CA PHE A 151 16.88 -10.20 -28.62
C PHE A 151 16.11 -8.91 -28.31
N ALA A 152 14.81 -8.98 -27.98
CA ALA A 152 14.04 -7.78 -27.63
C ALA A 152 14.66 -7.08 -26.40
N PHE A 153 15.11 -7.85 -25.41
CA PHE A 153 15.77 -7.33 -24.23
C PHE A 153 17.04 -6.52 -24.55
N ILE A 154 17.97 -7.09 -25.34
CA ILE A 154 19.18 -6.34 -25.72
C ILE A 154 18.86 -5.16 -26.63
N SER A 155 17.86 -5.28 -27.52
CA SER A 155 17.47 -4.20 -28.44
C SER A 155 16.95 -2.97 -27.71
N ARG A 156 16.01 -3.11 -26.76
CA ARG A 156 15.53 -1.94 -25.99
C ARG A 156 16.62 -1.29 -25.13
N LEU A 157 17.61 -2.07 -24.67
CA LEU A 157 18.74 -1.55 -23.92
C LEU A 157 19.71 -0.78 -24.82
N MET A 158 20.01 -1.32 -26.01
CA MET A 158 20.80 -0.63 -27.03
C MET A 158 20.12 0.68 -27.47
N GLU A 159 18.80 0.65 -27.72
CA GLU A 159 17.99 1.82 -28.08
C GLU A 159 17.92 2.89 -26.98
N LEU A 160 18.12 2.52 -25.71
CA LEU A 160 18.20 3.48 -24.59
C LEU A 160 19.61 4.05 -24.44
N GLU A 161 20.64 3.20 -24.50
CA GLU A 161 22.04 3.59 -24.30
C GLU A 161 22.71 4.14 -25.57
N GLY A 162 21.94 4.29 -26.66
CA GLY A 162 22.42 4.86 -27.92
C GLY A 162 23.35 3.93 -28.70
N ILE A 163 23.37 2.65 -28.36
CA ILE A 163 24.12 1.61 -29.07
C ILE A 163 23.29 1.19 -30.29
N TYR A 164 23.97 1.01 -31.41
CA TYR A 164 23.42 0.37 -32.59
C TYR A 164 24.37 -0.73 -33.06
N TYR A 165 23.92 -1.51 -34.02
CA TYR A 165 24.75 -2.58 -34.56
C TYR A 165 24.50 -2.79 -36.06
N PHE A 166 25.43 -3.49 -36.68
CA PHE A 166 25.30 -4.00 -38.05
C PHE A 166 26.03 -5.32 -38.18
N PHE A 167 25.86 -6.00 -39.31
CA PHE A 167 26.52 -7.28 -39.57
C PHE A 167 27.62 -7.11 -40.60
N ARG A 168 28.83 -7.53 -40.22
CA ARG A 168 29.95 -7.69 -41.14
C ARG A 168 30.03 -9.15 -41.53
N HIS A 169 29.94 -9.41 -42.84
CA HIS A 169 29.95 -10.75 -43.39
C HIS A 169 31.35 -11.16 -43.82
N GLU A 170 31.75 -12.34 -43.38
CA GLU A 170 32.98 -13.01 -43.77
C GLU A 170 32.62 -14.35 -44.42
N GLN A 171 33.60 -15.01 -45.06
CA GLN A 171 33.33 -16.23 -45.83
C GLN A 171 32.68 -17.35 -45.00
N GLU A 172 33.05 -17.50 -43.73
CA GLU A 172 32.57 -18.60 -42.89
C GLU A 172 31.63 -18.16 -41.75
N ARG A 173 31.44 -16.85 -41.55
CA ARG A 173 30.69 -16.31 -40.40
C ARG A 173 30.11 -14.92 -40.67
N ASN A 174 29.11 -14.56 -39.88
CA ASN A 174 28.60 -13.20 -39.74
C ASN A 174 29.02 -12.66 -38.36
N VAL A 175 29.48 -11.41 -38.31
CA VAL A 175 29.95 -10.74 -37.10
C VAL A 175 29.03 -9.58 -36.78
N MET A 176 28.41 -9.59 -35.60
CA MET A 176 27.63 -8.45 -35.11
C MET A 176 28.59 -7.38 -34.58
N VAL A 177 28.65 -6.22 -35.21
CA VAL A 177 29.50 -5.10 -34.81
C VAL A 177 28.68 -4.13 -33.98
N LEU A 178 29.05 -3.92 -32.72
CA LEU A 178 28.43 -2.92 -31.84
C LEU A 178 29.12 -1.57 -32.03
N ALA A 179 28.33 -0.52 -32.23
CA ALA A 179 28.80 0.83 -32.50
C ALA A 179 27.97 1.89 -31.76
N ASP A 180 28.57 3.04 -31.50
CA ASP A 180 27.94 4.20 -30.85
C ASP A 180 28.45 5.56 -31.37
N SER A 181 29.28 5.56 -32.41
CA SER A 181 29.87 6.78 -32.97
C SER A 181 30.06 6.68 -34.48
N ALA A 182 29.86 7.80 -35.16
CA ALA A 182 30.07 7.94 -36.60
C ALA A 182 31.49 7.54 -37.05
N GLN A 183 32.51 7.74 -36.21
CA GLN A 183 33.92 7.51 -36.54
C GLN A 183 34.31 6.02 -36.64
N GLN A 184 33.42 5.10 -36.26
CA GLN A 184 33.67 3.66 -36.22
C GLN A 184 33.39 2.95 -37.55
N HIS A 185 32.80 3.67 -38.51
CA HIS A 185 32.48 3.16 -39.82
C HIS A 185 33.67 3.29 -40.78
N ARG A 186 33.74 2.36 -41.73
CA ARG A 186 34.79 2.31 -42.75
C ARG A 186 34.16 1.98 -44.09
N PRO A 187 34.72 2.45 -45.22
CA PRO A 187 34.23 2.06 -46.52
C PRO A 187 34.39 0.57 -46.74
N PHE A 188 33.52 0.02 -47.58
CA PHE A 188 33.72 -1.33 -48.09
C PHE A 188 34.92 -1.30 -49.04
N ALA A 189 35.86 -2.24 -48.88
CA ALA A 189 37.11 -2.22 -49.65
C ALA A 189 36.84 -2.26 -51.16
N GLY A 190 37.40 -1.31 -51.91
CA GLY A 190 37.17 -1.15 -53.35
C GLY A 190 35.92 -0.34 -53.73
N TYR A 191 35.18 0.16 -52.74
CA TYR A 191 34.00 1.02 -52.90
C TYR A 191 34.12 2.31 -52.05
N GLU A 192 35.35 2.80 -51.87
CA GLU A 192 35.62 4.05 -51.14
C GLU A 192 34.94 5.25 -51.79
N SER A 193 34.84 5.24 -53.13
CA SER A 193 34.07 6.22 -53.89
C SER A 193 33.17 5.52 -54.91
N ILE A 194 31.92 5.95 -54.99
CA ILE A 194 30.92 5.39 -55.91
C ILE A 194 30.38 6.52 -56.79
N PRO A 195 30.52 6.44 -58.12
CA PRO A 195 30.00 7.46 -59.02
C PRO A 195 28.49 7.36 -59.18
N TYR A 196 27.84 8.51 -59.31
CA TYR A 196 26.50 8.60 -59.88
C TYR A 196 26.60 8.61 -61.40
N HIS A 197 25.87 7.70 -62.05
CA HIS A 197 25.83 7.58 -63.50
C HIS A 197 24.58 8.28 -64.03
N VAL A 198 24.79 9.33 -64.84
CA VAL A 198 23.72 9.93 -65.61
C VAL A 198 23.48 9.04 -66.83
N THR A 199 22.34 8.36 -66.88
CA THR A 199 21.95 7.58 -68.07
C THR A 199 21.06 8.45 -68.96
N PRO A 200 21.56 8.97 -70.11
CA PRO A 200 20.70 9.63 -71.09
C PRO A 200 19.66 8.62 -71.61
N SER A 201 18.47 9.08 -71.99
CA SER A 201 17.37 8.23 -72.46
C SER A 201 17.82 7.17 -73.47
N GLY A 202 17.97 5.91 -73.02
CA GLY A 202 18.36 4.76 -73.85
C GLY A 202 19.82 4.31 -73.78
N GLY A 203 20.68 4.89 -72.93
CA GLY A 203 22.06 4.43 -72.71
C GLY A 203 22.16 3.24 -71.76
N THR A 204 23.21 2.42 -71.90
CA THR A 204 23.63 1.40 -70.92
C THR A 204 25.01 1.76 -70.40
N THR A 205 25.22 1.65 -69.08
CA THR A 205 26.54 1.87 -68.45
C THR A 205 27.13 0.53 -68.04
N ASP A 206 28.37 0.27 -68.44
CA ASP A 206 29.07 -0.99 -68.12
C ASP A 206 29.75 -0.96 -66.72
N GLU A 207 29.85 0.22 -66.10
CA GLU A 207 30.41 0.43 -64.77
C GLU A 207 29.35 0.38 -63.67
N GLU A 208 29.70 -0.19 -62.53
CA GLU A 208 28.91 -0.13 -61.30
C GLU A 208 28.81 1.31 -60.80
N GLY A 209 27.67 1.67 -60.22
CA GLY A 209 27.47 2.99 -59.63
C GLY A 209 26.05 3.20 -59.13
N ILE A 210 25.71 4.46 -58.87
CA ILE A 210 24.39 4.87 -58.41
C ILE A 210 23.62 5.45 -59.61
N GLY A 211 22.42 4.93 -59.87
CA GLY A 211 21.56 5.36 -60.97
C GLY A 211 20.40 6.25 -60.53
N ARG A 212 20.07 6.24 -59.23
CA ARG A 212 19.04 7.11 -58.64
C ARG A 212 19.50 7.63 -57.29
N TRP A 213 19.26 8.91 -57.05
CA TRP A 213 19.56 9.61 -55.80
C TRP A 213 18.39 10.53 -55.47
N SER A 214 17.89 10.48 -54.23
CA SER A 214 16.65 11.12 -53.83
C SER A 214 16.75 11.57 -52.37
N PRO A 215 17.27 12.79 -52.11
CA PRO A 215 17.32 13.37 -50.77
C PRO A 215 15.92 13.70 -50.25
N GLU A 216 15.68 13.47 -48.96
CA GLU A 216 14.43 13.72 -48.25
C GLU A 216 14.72 14.44 -46.92
N ASP A 217 14.05 15.58 -46.70
CA ASP A 217 14.08 16.32 -45.44
C ASP A 217 12.75 16.13 -44.68
N ARG A 218 12.84 15.92 -43.36
CA ARG A 218 11.67 15.69 -42.49
C ARG A 218 11.68 16.62 -41.29
N VAL A 219 10.51 17.17 -40.96
CA VAL A 219 10.33 17.96 -39.74
C VAL A 219 10.35 17.03 -38.53
N THR A 220 11.24 17.31 -37.58
CA THR A 220 11.32 16.63 -36.28
C THR A 220 11.02 17.61 -35.13
N PRO A 221 10.60 17.12 -33.95
CA PRO A 221 10.29 17.97 -32.80
C PRO A 221 11.48 18.84 -32.37
N GLY A 222 11.21 19.99 -31.76
CA GLY A 222 12.23 21.00 -31.42
C GLY A 222 12.83 20.87 -30.03
N ILE A 223 12.24 20.07 -29.14
CA ILE A 223 12.80 19.76 -27.82
C ILE A 223 12.34 18.38 -27.33
N TYR A 224 13.29 17.63 -26.75
CA TYR A 224 13.01 16.40 -26.02
C TYR A 224 13.25 16.64 -24.54
N SER A 225 12.29 16.28 -23.69
CA SER A 225 12.38 16.41 -22.25
C SER A 225 11.98 15.11 -21.55
N LEU A 226 12.63 14.83 -20.42
CA LEU A 226 12.41 13.62 -19.64
C LEU A 226 12.66 13.87 -18.16
N ASP A 227 11.89 13.21 -17.30
CA ASP A 227 11.99 13.38 -15.86
C ASP A 227 11.92 12.02 -15.13
N ASP A 228 12.36 11.99 -13.87
CA ASP A 228 12.30 10.80 -13.01
C ASP A 228 12.26 11.17 -11.53
N TYR A 229 12.09 10.18 -10.66
CA TYR A 229 12.08 10.36 -9.21
C TYR A 229 13.01 9.38 -8.51
N ASP A 230 13.94 9.92 -7.72
CA ASP A 230 14.76 9.15 -6.78
C ASP A 230 14.37 9.48 -5.33
N PHE A 231 13.85 8.49 -4.61
CA PHE A 231 13.48 8.63 -3.20
C PHE A 231 14.66 8.96 -2.27
N ARG A 232 15.91 8.71 -2.72
CA ARG A 232 17.13 9.06 -1.98
C ARG A 232 17.41 10.56 -2.05
N LYS A 233 16.86 11.25 -3.06
CA LYS A 233 16.99 12.68 -3.33
C LYS A 233 15.61 13.27 -3.67
N PRO A 234 14.62 13.22 -2.76
CA PRO A 234 13.20 13.42 -3.09
C PRO A 234 12.84 14.84 -3.58
N ASN A 235 13.71 15.82 -3.34
CA ASN A 235 13.53 17.22 -3.77
C ASN A 235 14.48 17.60 -4.92
N ALA A 236 15.24 16.65 -5.48
CA ALA A 236 16.11 16.94 -6.61
C ALA A 236 15.27 17.24 -7.85
N TRP A 237 15.63 18.30 -8.57
CA TRP A 237 15.03 18.64 -9.85
C TRP A 237 15.57 17.71 -10.92
N MET A 238 14.87 16.64 -11.28
CA MET A 238 15.43 15.61 -12.17
C MET A 238 15.22 15.89 -13.66
N LEU A 239 14.29 16.80 -14.01
CA LEU A 239 13.96 17.13 -15.41
C LEU A 239 15.21 17.50 -16.22
N GLN A 240 15.44 16.74 -17.29
CA GLN A 240 16.44 17.01 -18.31
C GLN A 240 15.75 17.33 -19.63
N ALA A 241 16.24 18.33 -20.34
CA ALA A 241 15.70 18.72 -21.63
C ALA A 241 16.82 19.09 -22.60
N ARG A 242 16.62 18.79 -23.88
CA ARG A 242 17.59 19.08 -24.93
C ARG A 242 16.90 19.57 -26.19
N GLN A 243 17.34 20.71 -26.67
CA GLN A 243 16.83 21.30 -27.90
C GLN A 243 17.37 20.55 -29.12
N ASN A 244 16.52 20.42 -30.14
CA ASN A 244 16.91 19.91 -31.44
C ASN A 244 17.16 21.09 -32.39
N PRO A 245 18.43 21.40 -32.71
CA PRO A 245 18.75 22.55 -33.57
C PRO A 245 18.36 22.35 -35.03
N ALA A 246 18.12 21.10 -35.47
CA ALA A 246 17.69 20.78 -36.83
C ALA A 246 16.19 21.05 -37.06
N SER A 247 15.40 21.23 -36.00
CA SER A 247 13.98 21.55 -36.14
C SER A 247 13.80 22.95 -36.74
N PRO A 248 12.79 23.21 -37.60
CA PRO A 248 12.50 24.54 -38.12
C PRO A 248 12.21 25.59 -37.03
N GLN A 249 11.75 25.15 -35.85
CA GLN A 249 11.49 25.99 -34.69
C GLN A 249 12.13 25.36 -33.43
N PRO A 250 13.46 25.50 -33.24
CA PRO A 250 14.15 24.91 -32.09
C PRO A 250 13.55 25.38 -30.76
N GLY A 251 13.39 24.47 -29.82
CA GLY A 251 12.75 24.75 -28.53
C GLY A 251 11.21 24.80 -28.56
N GLN A 252 10.57 24.60 -29.72
CA GLN A 252 9.12 24.48 -29.85
C GLN A 252 8.72 23.02 -30.16
N THR A 253 7.47 22.65 -29.89
CA THR A 253 6.97 21.26 -29.96
C THR A 253 7.78 20.32 -29.06
N ASP A 254 7.35 20.24 -27.80
CA ASP A 254 7.98 19.42 -26.76
C ASP A 254 7.46 17.97 -26.79
N VAL A 255 8.41 17.03 -26.76
CA VAL A 255 8.14 15.63 -26.47
C VAL A 255 8.65 15.35 -25.05
N TYR A 256 7.71 15.11 -24.14
CA TYR A 256 7.97 14.84 -22.73
C TYR A 256 7.73 13.35 -22.39
N ASP A 257 8.76 12.67 -21.90
CA ASP A 257 8.69 11.26 -21.51
C ASP A 257 8.83 11.03 -19.99
N TRP A 258 7.98 10.16 -19.44
CA TRP A 258 8.02 9.70 -18.05
C TRP A 258 7.71 8.20 -17.92
N PRO A 259 8.47 7.44 -17.12
CA PRO A 259 9.72 7.83 -16.46
C PRO A 259 10.92 7.76 -17.41
N GLY A 260 11.92 8.63 -17.21
CA GLY A 260 13.13 8.68 -18.02
C GLY A 260 14.15 7.57 -17.76
N ARG A 261 13.93 6.71 -16.75
CA ARG A 261 14.77 5.56 -16.38
C ARG A 261 16.16 5.95 -15.90
N PHE A 262 16.29 6.98 -15.07
CA PHE A 262 17.57 7.41 -14.49
C PHE A 262 17.44 7.89 -13.05
N THR A 263 18.57 7.91 -12.34
CA THR A 263 18.68 8.34 -10.95
C THR A 263 19.75 9.42 -10.74
N GLU A 264 20.55 9.69 -11.77
CA GLU A 264 21.61 10.70 -11.77
C GLU A 264 21.44 11.62 -12.99
N HIS A 265 21.64 12.92 -12.78
CA HIS A 265 21.46 13.95 -13.81
C HIS A 265 22.21 13.66 -15.11
N GLY A 266 23.48 13.25 -15.02
CA GLY A 266 24.31 12.98 -16.20
C GLY A 266 23.74 11.87 -17.09
N HIS A 267 23.03 10.89 -16.53
CA HIS A 267 22.35 9.85 -17.31
C HIS A 267 21.12 10.41 -18.02
N GLY A 268 20.34 11.28 -17.37
CA GLY A 268 19.19 11.92 -18.00
C GLY A 268 19.60 12.83 -19.16
N GLU A 269 20.68 13.61 -19.00
CA GLU A 269 21.25 14.45 -20.07
C GLU A 269 21.72 13.59 -21.25
N PHE A 270 22.36 12.45 -20.95
CA PHE A 270 22.80 11.48 -21.95
C PHE A 270 21.64 10.89 -22.76
N TYR A 271 20.55 10.47 -22.11
CA TYR A 271 19.38 9.93 -22.80
C TYR A 271 18.61 10.99 -23.59
N ALA A 272 18.52 12.22 -23.09
CA ALA A 272 17.94 13.32 -23.84
C ALA A 272 18.74 13.62 -25.11
N ARG A 273 20.08 13.53 -25.03
CA ARG A 273 20.96 13.66 -26.19
C ARG A 273 20.74 12.56 -27.22
N ILE A 274 20.66 11.30 -26.81
CA ILE A 274 20.44 10.18 -27.75
C ILE A 274 19.15 10.35 -28.54
N ARG A 275 18.07 10.75 -27.88
CA ARG A 275 16.76 10.97 -28.53
C ARG A 275 16.78 12.17 -29.46
N GLN A 276 17.50 13.22 -29.09
CA GLN A 276 17.72 14.38 -29.95
C GLN A 276 18.61 14.04 -31.17
N GLU A 277 19.67 13.25 -31.01
CA GLU A 277 20.54 12.77 -32.10
C GLU A 277 19.79 11.84 -33.07
N GLN A 278 18.87 11.00 -32.55
CA GLN A 278 17.96 10.21 -33.41
C GLN A 278 17.15 11.12 -34.35
N TRP A 279 16.60 12.23 -33.84
CA TRP A 279 15.88 13.19 -34.70
C TRP A 279 16.76 13.90 -35.70
N GLN A 280 18.05 14.12 -35.40
CA GLN A 280 18.98 14.65 -36.41
C GLN A 280 19.19 13.66 -37.55
N ALA A 281 19.32 12.36 -37.25
CA ALA A 281 19.42 11.31 -38.27
C ALA A 281 18.11 11.09 -39.07
N GLU A 282 16.95 11.45 -38.49
CA GLU A 282 15.66 11.44 -39.20
C GLU A 282 15.40 12.70 -40.03
N HIS A 283 16.06 13.81 -39.68
CA HIS A 283 15.84 15.10 -40.33
C HIS A 283 16.27 15.08 -41.80
N GLN A 284 17.39 14.43 -42.11
CA GLN A 284 17.91 14.30 -43.46
C GLN A 284 18.22 12.83 -43.76
N GLN A 285 17.45 12.23 -44.66
CA GLN A 285 17.69 10.87 -45.15
C GLN A 285 17.74 10.89 -46.67
N ILE A 286 18.67 10.15 -47.25
CA ILE A 286 18.78 10.07 -48.70
C ILE A 286 18.55 8.63 -49.13
N SER A 287 17.63 8.45 -50.09
CA SER A 287 17.38 7.15 -50.72
C SER A 287 18.04 7.09 -52.09
N GLY A 288 18.52 5.91 -52.47
CA GLY A 288 19.17 5.70 -53.75
C GLY A 288 18.98 4.28 -54.30
N VAL A 289 19.25 4.14 -55.59
CA VAL A 289 19.26 2.84 -56.28
C VAL A 289 20.56 2.75 -57.08
N GLY A 290 21.28 1.64 -56.94
CA GLY A 290 22.57 1.44 -57.60
C GLY A 290 22.87 -0.01 -57.90
N THR A 291 23.84 -0.21 -58.79
CA THR A 291 24.39 -1.51 -59.20
C THR A 291 25.69 -1.84 -58.47
N ALA A 292 26.21 -0.92 -57.66
CA ALA A 292 27.43 -1.11 -56.89
C ALA A 292 27.29 -2.22 -55.85
N MET A 293 28.05 -3.31 -56.01
CA MET A 293 27.91 -4.52 -55.19
C MET A 293 28.46 -4.34 -53.77
N GLY A 294 29.22 -3.27 -53.49
CA GLY A 294 29.72 -2.91 -52.15
C GLY A 294 28.73 -2.15 -51.27
N LEU A 295 27.52 -1.81 -51.76
CA LEU A 295 26.50 -1.11 -50.97
C LEU A 295 25.97 -2.01 -49.84
N ALA A 296 26.43 -1.75 -48.61
CA ALA A 296 26.16 -2.58 -47.44
C ALA A 296 25.99 -1.71 -46.18
N PRO A 297 25.01 -1.98 -45.29
CA PRO A 297 24.84 -1.19 -44.07
C PRO A 297 26.04 -1.22 -43.15
N GLY A 298 26.32 -0.10 -42.50
CA GLY A 298 27.48 0.06 -41.61
C GLY A 298 28.78 0.41 -42.32
N HIS A 299 28.78 0.52 -43.65
CA HIS A 299 29.89 1.04 -44.43
C HIS A 299 29.64 2.47 -44.91
N THR A 300 30.72 3.23 -45.06
CA THR A 300 30.68 4.56 -45.69
C THR A 300 31.07 4.51 -47.17
N PHE A 301 30.73 5.54 -47.92
CA PHE A 301 31.31 5.78 -49.25
C PHE A 301 31.26 7.27 -49.58
N THR A 302 32.16 7.73 -50.45
CA THR A 302 32.10 9.07 -51.03
C THR A 302 31.33 9.06 -52.35
N LEU A 303 30.18 9.75 -52.38
CA LEU A 303 29.43 9.96 -53.62
C LEU A 303 30.14 10.99 -54.49
N VAL A 304 30.37 10.65 -55.76
CA VAL A 304 30.93 11.56 -56.77
C VAL A 304 30.01 11.67 -57.98
N ASN A 305 30.08 12.80 -58.68
CA ASN A 305 29.21 13.13 -59.82
C ASN A 305 27.71 13.16 -59.48
N ALA A 306 27.37 13.48 -58.22
CA ALA A 306 25.98 13.53 -57.76
C ALA A 306 25.09 14.41 -58.67
N PRO A 307 23.79 14.07 -58.84
CA PRO A 307 22.89 14.84 -59.70
C PRO A 307 22.70 16.28 -59.21
N TYR A 308 22.87 16.50 -57.91
CA TYR A 308 22.94 17.82 -57.28
C TYR A 308 24.38 18.02 -56.77
N PRO A 309 25.13 19.05 -57.24
CA PRO A 309 26.53 19.21 -56.86
C PRO A 309 26.81 19.30 -55.36
N GLY A 310 25.85 19.80 -54.56
CA GLY A 310 25.94 19.89 -53.10
C GLY A 310 25.88 18.54 -52.37
N ASP A 311 25.46 17.47 -53.05
CA ASP A 311 25.35 16.13 -52.49
C ASP A 311 26.63 15.29 -52.70
N ASN A 312 27.69 15.87 -53.27
CA ASN A 312 28.98 15.17 -53.29
C ASN A 312 29.57 15.19 -51.87
N GLY A 313 29.76 14.02 -51.28
CA GLY A 313 30.16 13.92 -49.88
C GLY A 313 30.27 12.47 -49.42
N GLU A 314 30.67 12.29 -48.15
CA GLU A 314 30.76 10.97 -47.53
C GLU A 314 29.47 10.64 -46.78
N TYR A 315 28.92 9.46 -47.07
CA TYR A 315 27.64 8.99 -46.54
C TYR A 315 27.79 7.65 -45.84
N LEU A 316 27.02 7.43 -44.76
CA LEU A 316 26.87 6.15 -44.08
C LEU A 316 25.63 5.42 -44.59
N ILE A 317 25.79 4.19 -45.05
CA ILE A 317 24.68 3.33 -45.45
C ILE A 317 23.95 2.82 -44.21
N THR A 318 22.69 3.22 -44.07
CA THR A 318 21.83 2.83 -42.93
C THR A 318 20.96 1.62 -43.26
N SER A 319 20.62 1.42 -44.53
CA SER A 319 19.81 0.28 -45.01
C SER A 319 20.17 -0.07 -46.45
N ALA A 320 20.11 -1.35 -46.81
CA ALA A 320 20.28 -1.84 -48.16
C ALA A 320 19.33 -3.02 -48.42
N THR A 321 18.56 -2.93 -49.49
CA THR A 321 17.65 -3.96 -49.99
C THR A 321 18.18 -4.48 -51.30
N TYR A 322 18.49 -5.77 -51.34
CA TYR A 322 19.08 -6.44 -52.50
C TYR A 322 17.98 -7.03 -53.39
N GLY A 323 18.11 -6.82 -54.69
CA GLY A 323 17.37 -7.51 -55.74
C GLY A 323 18.36 -8.05 -56.76
N PHE A 324 18.96 -9.21 -56.47
CA PHE A 324 19.96 -9.83 -57.35
C PHE A 324 19.36 -11.06 -58.03
N GLU A 325 19.48 -11.14 -59.35
CA GLU A 325 19.07 -12.27 -60.17
C GLU A 325 20.16 -12.63 -61.19
N GLU A 326 20.55 -13.90 -61.21
CA GLU A 326 21.47 -14.46 -62.21
C GLU A 326 20.73 -15.03 -63.41
N ASN A 327 21.33 -14.95 -64.60
CA ASN A 327 20.77 -15.60 -65.78
C ASN A 327 20.69 -17.14 -65.59
N ARG A 328 19.59 -17.71 -66.07
CA ARG A 328 19.27 -19.14 -66.02
C ARG A 328 20.42 -19.95 -66.62
N TYR A 329 20.77 -21.07 -66.00
CA TYR A 329 21.86 -21.97 -66.42
C TYR A 329 21.55 -22.75 -67.72
N ALA A 330 20.85 -22.12 -68.66
CA ALA A 330 20.43 -22.69 -69.94
C ALA A 330 20.79 -21.73 -71.09
N SER A 331 21.45 -22.25 -72.12
CA SER A 331 21.79 -21.51 -73.34
C SER A 331 20.56 -21.33 -74.25
N GLY A 332 20.26 -20.09 -74.66
CA GLY A 332 19.27 -19.78 -75.70
C GLY A 332 17.95 -19.11 -75.27
N GLY A 333 17.85 -18.56 -74.05
CA GLY A 333 16.67 -17.80 -73.61
C GLY A 333 16.97 -16.34 -73.26
N GLU A 334 15.96 -15.47 -73.36
CA GLU A 334 15.93 -14.07 -72.88
C GLU A 334 16.00 -14.00 -71.35
N GLY A 335 17.10 -14.45 -70.75
CA GLY A 335 17.33 -14.31 -69.31
C GLY A 335 18.15 -13.07 -69.00
N THR A 336 17.63 -12.18 -68.17
CA THR A 336 18.31 -10.97 -67.71
C THR A 336 19.09 -11.26 -66.43
N THR A 337 20.37 -10.87 -66.37
CA THR A 337 21.10 -10.71 -65.09
C THR A 337 20.82 -9.32 -64.58
N ALA A 338 20.38 -9.19 -63.34
CA ALA A 338 20.02 -7.91 -62.73
C ALA A 338 20.58 -7.86 -61.32
N HIS A 339 21.45 -6.91 -61.04
CA HIS A 339 21.98 -6.65 -59.70
C HIS A 339 21.61 -5.24 -59.31
N GLU A 340 20.56 -5.10 -58.50
CA GLU A 340 20.09 -3.81 -58.01
C GLU A 340 20.10 -3.79 -56.49
N THR A 341 20.62 -2.70 -55.91
CA THR A 341 20.53 -2.42 -54.49
C THR A 341 19.79 -1.10 -54.30
N THR A 342 18.65 -1.15 -53.61
CA THR A 342 17.97 0.05 -53.10
C THR A 342 18.48 0.33 -51.70
N PHE A 343 18.96 1.53 -51.42
CA PHE A 343 19.62 1.84 -50.15
C PHE A 343 19.19 3.18 -49.57
N THR A 344 19.44 3.35 -48.27
CA THR A 344 19.25 4.61 -47.55
C THR A 344 20.56 4.99 -46.87
N VAL A 345 20.87 6.28 -46.87
CA VAL A 345 22.04 6.84 -46.23
C VAL A 345 21.73 8.07 -45.40
N ILE A 346 22.66 8.39 -44.50
CA ILE A 346 22.77 9.68 -43.83
C ILE A 346 24.18 10.25 -44.08
N PRO A 347 24.40 11.57 -43.96
CA PRO A 347 25.75 12.12 -43.97
C PRO A 347 26.63 11.44 -42.91
N SER A 348 27.85 11.07 -43.27
CA SER A 348 28.75 10.29 -42.40
C SER A 348 29.12 10.98 -41.09
N GLU A 349 29.03 12.30 -41.02
CA GLU A 349 29.26 13.08 -39.79
C GLU A 349 28.11 12.98 -38.78
N VAL A 350 26.90 12.64 -39.24
CA VAL A 350 25.73 12.49 -38.38
C VAL A 350 25.81 11.16 -37.66
N THR A 351 25.79 11.20 -36.32
CA THR A 351 25.81 9.97 -35.53
C THR A 351 24.44 9.30 -35.60
N PHE A 352 24.40 8.08 -36.14
CA PHE A 352 23.19 7.27 -36.15
C PHE A 352 22.77 6.88 -34.73
N ARG A 353 21.48 7.03 -34.42
CA ARG A 353 20.86 6.47 -33.21
C ARG A 353 19.64 5.67 -33.60
N ALA A 354 19.52 4.47 -33.04
CA ALA A 354 18.34 3.64 -33.25
C ALA A 354 17.10 4.29 -32.61
N ALA A 355 15.99 4.29 -33.34
CA ALA A 355 14.70 4.69 -32.79
C ALA A 355 14.25 3.71 -31.69
N ALA A 356 13.55 4.22 -30.68
CA ALA A 356 12.97 3.41 -29.60
C ALA A 356 11.74 2.61 -30.08
N LYS A 357 11.98 1.55 -30.85
CA LYS A 357 10.92 0.70 -31.42
C LYS A 357 10.58 -0.47 -30.50
N THR A 358 11.56 -0.97 -29.75
CA THR A 358 11.36 -2.14 -28.92
C THR A 358 10.67 -1.75 -27.62
N PRO A 359 9.44 -2.24 -27.36
CA PRO A 359 8.69 -1.81 -26.19
C PRO A 359 9.37 -2.27 -24.91
N TRP A 360 9.38 -1.41 -23.90
CA TRP A 360 9.75 -1.83 -22.54
C TRP A 360 8.70 -2.79 -21.99
N PRO A 361 9.11 -3.92 -21.39
CA PRO A 361 8.17 -4.87 -20.81
C PRO A 361 7.41 -4.21 -19.66
N LYS A 362 6.16 -4.62 -19.46
CA LYS A 362 5.33 -4.19 -18.34
C LYS A 362 4.77 -5.38 -17.59
N THR A 363 4.72 -5.26 -16.28
CA THR A 363 3.96 -6.16 -15.42
C THR A 363 2.48 -5.78 -15.46
N HIS A 364 1.57 -6.76 -15.42
CA HIS A 364 0.12 -6.53 -15.48
C HIS A 364 -0.58 -6.57 -14.12
N GLY A 365 0.18 -6.63 -13.02
CA GLY A 365 -0.36 -6.65 -11.67
C GLY A 365 0.70 -7.06 -10.65
N PRO A 366 0.34 -7.02 -9.37
CA PRO A 366 1.25 -7.41 -8.30
C PRO A 366 1.55 -8.91 -8.35
N GLN A 367 2.72 -9.26 -7.85
CA GLN A 367 3.21 -10.64 -7.72
C GLN A 367 3.56 -10.90 -6.26
N THR A 368 3.70 -12.17 -5.87
CA THR A 368 4.30 -12.49 -4.58
C THR A 368 5.76 -12.87 -4.72
N ALA A 369 6.53 -12.65 -3.66
CA ALA A 369 7.92 -13.05 -3.58
C ALA A 369 8.28 -13.41 -2.13
N LYS A 370 9.34 -14.20 -1.98
CA LYS A 370 9.86 -14.59 -0.68
C LYS A 370 10.93 -13.60 -0.22
N VAL A 371 10.86 -13.12 1.01
CA VAL A 371 11.92 -12.29 1.60
C VAL A 371 13.18 -13.12 1.85
N VAL A 372 14.34 -12.60 1.47
CA VAL A 372 15.64 -13.28 1.59
C VAL A 372 16.68 -12.39 2.28
N GLY A 373 17.70 -13.03 2.84
CA GLY A 373 18.82 -12.37 3.51
C GLY A 373 20.02 -13.32 3.62
N PRO A 374 21.13 -12.86 4.22
CA PRO A 374 22.29 -13.70 4.47
C PRO A 374 21.95 -14.91 5.33
N GLN A 375 22.73 -15.98 5.20
CA GLN A 375 22.53 -17.19 5.99
C GLN A 375 22.59 -16.89 7.50
N GLY A 376 21.59 -17.35 8.24
CA GLY A 376 21.50 -17.17 9.69
C GLY A 376 20.83 -15.88 10.16
N GLU A 377 20.55 -14.92 9.27
CA GLU A 377 19.84 -13.70 9.64
C GLU A 377 18.33 -13.84 9.47
N SER A 378 17.59 -13.57 10.55
CA SER A 378 16.12 -13.54 10.54
C SER A 378 15.54 -12.21 10.04
N ILE A 379 16.33 -11.14 10.03
CA ILE A 379 15.93 -9.80 9.58
C ILE A 379 17.07 -9.17 8.78
N TRP A 380 16.80 -8.81 7.53
CA TRP A 380 17.79 -8.16 6.65
C TRP A 380 17.20 -6.88 6.04
N THR A 381 17.65 -5.73 6.52
CA THR A 381 17.13 -4.42 6.12
C THR A 381 18.19 -3.34 6.16
N ASP A 382 17.96 -2.24 5.42
CA ASP A 382 18.86 -1.10 5.35
C ASP A 382 18.28 0.15 6.04
N LYS A 383 19.01 1.28 5.95
CA LYS A 383 18.60 2.56 6.58
C LYS A 383 17.24 3.11 6.13
N TYR A 384 16.68 2.60 5.03
CA TYR A 384 15.39 3.00 4.49
C TYR A 384 14.27 2.00 4.81
N GLY A 385 14.56 0.94 5.57
CA GLY A 385 13.59 -0.13 5.85
C GLY A 385 13.30 -1.01 4.63
N ARG A 386 14.21 -1.06 3.66
CA ARG A 386 14.08 -1.91 2.46
C ARG A 386 14.43 -3.35 2.79
N ILE A 387 13.98 -4.29 1.97
CA ILE A 387 14.32 -5.71 2.08
C ILE A 387 14.84 -6.23 0.73
N LYS A 388 15.36 -7.46 0.72
CA LYS A 388 15.64 -8.20 -0.51
C LYS A 388 14.68 -9.38 -0.65
N VAL A 389 14.42 -9.77 -1.89
CA VAL A 389 13.40 -10.78 -2.23
C VAL A 389 13.92 -11.75 -3.28
N LYS A 390 13.33 -12.93 -3.31
CA LYS A 390 13.44 -13.88 -4.42
C LYS A 390 12.08 -14.01 -5.08
N PHE A 391 11.99 -13.62 -6.35
CA PHE A 391 10.80 -13.84 -7.16
C PHE A 391 10.64 -15.33 -7.51
N HIS A 392 9.40 -15.80 -7.62
CA HIS A 392 9.11 -17.22 -7.91
C HIS A 392 9.59 -17.67 -9.29
N TRP A 393 9.60 -16.75 -10.25
CA TRP A 393 10.07 -17.01 -11.62
C TRP A 393 11.59 -16.92 -11.77
N ASP A 394 12.31 -16.41 -10.77
CA ASP A 394 13.77 -16.31 -10.85
C ASP A 394 14.41 -17.67 -10.57
N ARG A 395 14.81 -18.32 -11.67
CA ARG A 395 15.44 -19.64 -11.68
C ARG A 395 16.93 -19.60 -11.37
N LEU A 396 17.58 -18.43 -11.51
CA LEU A 396 19.03 -18.29 -11.35
C LEU A 396 19.41 -17.74 -9.98
N ALA A 397 18.47 -17.13 -9.25
CA ALA A 397 18.69 -16.70 -7.88
C ALA A 397 19.03 -17.87 -6.93
N LYS A 398 20.08 -17.67 -6.14
CA LYS A 398 20.52 -18.57 -5.07
C LYS A 398 19.55 -18.63 -3.88
N GLY A 399 18.69 -17.62 -3.73
CA GLY A 399 17.79 -17.48 -2.58
C GLY A 399 18.44 -16.86 -1.35
N ASP A 400 19.56 -16.17 -1.53
CA ASP A 400 20.27 -15.38 -0.52
C ASP A 400 20.11 -13.87 -0.79
N ASP A 401 20.88 -13.03 -0.11
CA ASP A 401 20.89 -11.58 -0.26
C ASP A 401 21.44 -11.08 -1.59
N THR A 402 21.80 -11.95 -2.54
CA THR A 402 22.16 -11.59 -3.92
C THR A 402 20.99 -11.71 -4.89
N SER A 403 19.83 -12.21 -4.45
CA SER A 403 18.69 -12.52 -5.32
C SER A 403 18.01 -11.30 -5.95
N SER A 404 18.06 -10.12 -5.30
CA SER A 404 17.47 -8.89 -5.83
C SER A 404 18.18 -7.63 -5.35
N CYS A 405 17.78 -6.50 -5.92
CA CYS A 405 18.05 -5.19 -5.36
C CYS A 405 17.29 -4.96 -4.04
N TRP A 406 17.56 -3.83 -3.40
CA TRP A 406 16.81 -3.37 -2.23
C TRP A 406 15.42 -2.85 -2.63
N VAL A 407 14.38 -3.53 -2.18
CA VAL A 407 12.98 -3.23 -2.47
C VAL A 407 12.36 -2.45 -1.29
N ARG A 408 11.75 -1.30 -1.58
CA ARG A 408 11.03 -0.49 -0.58
C ARG A 408 9.79 -1.21 -0.06
N VAL A 409 9.48 -0.99 1.21
CA VAL A 409 8.32 -1.60 1.88
C VAL A 409 7.30 -0.53 2.23
N SER A 410 6.09 -0.69 1.70
CA SER A 410 4.93 0.11 2.08
C SER A 410 4.65 -0.06 3.58
N SER A 411 4.35 1.05 4.24
CA SER A 411 4.01 1.09 5.66
C SER A 411 2.58 1.58 5.80
N ALA A 412 1.85 1.06 6.80
CA ALA A 412 0.47 1.49 7.07
C ALA A 412 0.36 3.00 7.36
N TRP A 413 1.44 3.60 7.87
CA TRP A 413 1.56 5.03 8.09
C TRP A 413 3.04 5.45 8.04
N ALA A 414 3.41 6.39 7.15
CA ALA A 414 4.77 6.89 7.03
C ALA A 414 4.79 8.43 6.95
N GLY A 415 5.43 9.08 7.92
CA GLY A 415 5.64 10.53 7.99
C GLY A 415 7.11 10.92 8.17
N GLN A 416 7.37 12.22 8.28
CA GLN A 416 8.73 12.76 8.44
C GLN A 416 9.26 12.52 9.87
N GLY A 417 9.73 11.30 10.16
CA GLY A 417 10.27 10.90 11.46
C GLY A 417 9.26 10.27 12.43
N PHE A 418 8.06 9.93 11.95
CA PHE A 418 7.01 9.25 12.72
C PHE A 418 6.21 8.31 11.81
N GLY A 419 5.52 7.33 12.38
CA GLY A 419 4.70 6.37 11.63
C GLY A 419 4.76 4.96 12.19
N GLY A 420 4.21 4.00 11.45
CA GLY A 420 4.27 2.58 11.76
C GLY A 420 5.35 1.88 10.94
N VAL A 421 6.29 1.21 11.60
CA VAL A 421 7.35 0.44 10.93
C VAL A 421 7.22 -1.02 11.33
N GLN A 422 7.04 -1.88 10.34
CA GLN A 422 7.03 -3.33 10.49
C GLN A 422 7.90 -3.88 9.37
N ILE A 423 9.08 -4.39 9.67
CA ILE A 423 9.99 -4.90 8.63
C ILE A 423 9.66 -6.37 8.36
N PRO A 424 9.37 -6.77 7.10
CA PRO A 424 9.23 -8.17 6.74
C PRO A 424 10.50 -8.96 7.09
N ARG A 425 10.33 -10.15 7.65
CA ARG A 425 11.44 -11.03 8.04
C ARG A 425 11.82 -11.96 6.90
N VAL A 426 13.04 -12.49 6.96
CA VAL A 426 13.48 -13.52 6.03
C VAL A 426 12.52 -14.71 6.10
N ASN A 427 12.13 -15.22 4.93
CA ASN A 427 11.08 -16.21 4.68
C ASN A 427 9.63 -15.73 4.68
N ASP A 428 9.33 -14.48 5.06
CA ASP A 428 7.98 -13.94 4.88
C ASP A 428 7.61 -13.91 3.39
N GLU A 429 6.32 -14.03 3.09
CA GLU A 429 5.79 -13.79 1.74
C GLU A 429 5.23 -12.36 1.64
N VAL A 430 5.75 -11.63 0.66
CA VAL A 430 5.38 -10.24 0.40
C VAL A 430 4.71 -10.10 -0.96
N VAL A 431 3.79 -9.14 -1.05
CA VAL A 431 3.17 -8.73 -2.32
C VAL A 431 3.97 -7.56 -2.87
N ILE A 432 4.44 -7.70 -4.12
CA ILE A 432 5.25 -6.75 -4.84
C ILE A 432 4.46 -6.20 -6.00
N ASP A 433 4.30 -4.88 -6.02
CA ASP A 433 3.88 -4.13 -7.19
C ASP A 433 5.10 -3.50 -7.86
N PHE A 434 4.93 -3.00 -9.08
CA PHE A 434 5.99 -2.41 -9.89
C PHE A 434 5.59 -1.00 -10.30
N ILE A 435 6.41 -0.01 -9.97
CA ILE A 435 6.07 1.41 -10.23
C ILE A 435 5.94 1.61 -11.75
N ASN A 436 4.79 2.13 -12.21
CA ASN A 436 4.42 2.24 -13.63
C ASN A 436 4.38 0.89 -14.39
N GLY A 437 4.28 -0.22 -13.67
CA GLY A 437 4.40 -1.57 -14.21
C GLY A 437 5.82 -1.92 -14.68
N ASP A 438 6.84 -1.15 -14.29
CA ASP A 438 8.23 -1.32 -14.71
C ASP A 438 8.92 -2.44 -13.91
N PRO A 439 9.30 -3.58 -14.52
CA PRO A 439 9.91 -4.71 -13.81
C PRO A 439 11.20 -4.34 -13.04
N ASP A 440 11.87 -3.26 -13.45
CA ASP A 440 13.09 -2.73 -12.81
C ASP A 440 12.79 -1.97 -11.49
N ARG A 441 11.51 -1.70 -11.17
CA ARG A 441 11.10 -0.85 -10.05
C ARG A 441 10.13 -1.55 -9.09
N PRO A 442 10.56 -2.64 -8.42
CA PRO A 442 9.71 -3.32 -7.45
C PRO A 442 9.45 -2.47 -6.20
N LEU A 443 8.25 -2.61 -5.63
CA LEU A 443 7.80 -2.01 -4.39
C LEU A 443 6.92 -3.02 -3.64
N VAL A 444 7.27 -3.34 -2.40
CA VAL A 444 6.41 -4.19 -1.56
C VAL A 444 5.20 -3.36 -1.12
N THR A 445 4.01 -3.82 -1.47
CA THR A 445 2.73 -3.14 -1.17
C THR A 445 1.90 -3.89 -0.13
N GLY A 446 2.22 -5.14 0.17
CA GLY A 446 1.48 -5.95 1.13
C GLY A 446 2.23 -7.18 1.60
N ARG A 447 1.57 -7.95 2.46
CA ARG A 447 2.06 -9.23 3.02
C ARG A 447 0.91 -10.21 3.04
N VAL A 448 1.23 -11.48 2.87
CA VAL A 448 0.25 -12.56 2.90
C VAL A 448 0.77 -13.71 3.74
N TYR A 449 -0.14 -14.38 4.44
CA TYR A 449 0.14 -15.64 5.10
C TYR A 449 0.05 -16.79 4.09
N ASN A 450 0.75 -17.89 4.35
CA ASN A 450 0.74 -19.11 3.55
C ASN A 450 0.89 -20.34 4.47
N GLU A 451 0.95 -21.56 3.92
CA GLU A 451 1.03 -22.78 4.74
C GLU A 451 2.31 -22.89 5.58
N ALA A 452 3.40 -22.28 5.14
CA ALA A 452 4.65 -22.23 5.92
C ALA A 452 4.63 -21.13 7.00
N SER A 453 3.82 -20.09 6.78
CA SER A 453 3.70 -18.92 7.64
C SER A 453 2.21 -18.66 7.90
N MET A 454 1.64 -19.43 8.81
CA MET A 454 0.22 -19.33 9.17
C MET A 454 -0.07 -18.10 10.03
N PRO A 455 -1.30 -17.56 10.00
CA PRO A 455 -1.73 -16.52 10.92
C PRO A 455 -1.51 -16.90 12.39
N PRO A 456 -1.14 -15.97 13.27
CA PRO A 456 -0.89 -16.22 14.70
C PRO A 456 -2.06 -16.80 15.51
N TRP A 457 -3.29 -16.69 14.97
CA TRP A 457 -4.52 -17.13 15.62
C TRP A 457 -5.11 -18.28 14.83
N SER A 458 -5.66 -19.27 15.54
CA SER A 458 -6.23 -20.48 14.92
C SER A 458 -7.52 -20.17 14.16
N LEU A 459 -7.39 -19.82 12.89
CA LEU A 459 -8.53 -19.58 11.99
C LEU A 459 -9.07 -20.91 11.43
N PRO A 460 -10.40 -21.03 11.22
CA PRO A 460 -11.43 -19.99 11.38
C PRO A 460 -11.98 -19.83 12.81
N ALA A 461 -11.56 -20.67 13.78
CA ALA A 461 -12.12 -20.67 15.13
C ALA A 461 -11.94 -19.33 15.88
N ALA A 462 -10.88 -18.59 15.58
CA ALA A 462 -10.56 -17.26 16.11
C ALA A 462 -10.97 -16.09 15.19
N ALA A 463 -11.99 -16.25 14.34
CA ALA A 463 -12.38 -15.22 13.37
C ALA A 463 -12.82 -13.87 13.97
N THR A 464 -13.18 -13.83 15.25
CA THR A 464 -13.52 -12.60 15.99
C THR A 464 -12.32 -11.92 16.65
N GLN A 465 -11.11 -12.46 16.47
CA GLN A 465 -9.87 -11.91 17.04
C GLN A 465 -9.12 -11.10 16.00
N MET A 466 -8.62 -9.94 16.43
CA MET A 466 -7.73 -9.09 15.63
C MET A 466 -6.61 -8.51 16.50
N GLY A 467 -5.51 -8.11 15.89
CA GLY A 467 -4.46 -7.42 16.62
C GLY A 467 -3.07 -7.56 16.02
N PHE A 468 -2.09 -7.17 16.82
CA PHE A 468 -0.67 -7.26 16.51
C PHE A 468 -0.02 -8.27 17.45
N LEU A 469 0.71 -9.23 16.87
CA LEU A 469 1.55 -10.15 17.61
C LEU A 469 2.95 -10.09 17.02
N SER A 470 3.91 -9.69 17.84
CA SER A 470 5.33 -9.65 17.49
C SER A 470 6.04 -10.92 17.97
N ARG A 471 7.29 -11.07 17.54
CA ARG A 471 8.16 -12.16 17.98
C ARG A 471 9.53 -11.59 18.35
N SER A 472 10.07 -11.98 19.51
CA SER A 472 11.47 -11.65 19.83
C SER A 472 12.40 -12.12 18.68
N LYS A 473 13.46 -11.36 18.37
CA LYS A 473 14.44 -11.81 17.38
C LYS A 473 14.98 -13.16 17.86
N ASP A 474 14.90 -14.18 17.01
CA ASP A 474 15.36 -15.55 17.29
C ASP A 474 14.66 -16.26 18.47
N GLY A 475 13.48 -15.75 18.89
CA GLY A 475 12.66 -16.32 19.96
C GLY A 475 11.68 -17.40 19.50
N THR A 476 11.09 -18.11 20.46
CA THR A 476 10.09 -19.17 20.23
C THR A 476 8.67 -18.61 20.16
N PRO A 477 7.64 -19.42 19.83
CA PRO A 477 6.22 -19.08 19.99
C PRO A 477 5.82 -18.37 21.29
N GLU A 478 6.54 -18.63 22.36
CA GLU A 478 6.25 -18.10 23.69
C GLU A 478 6.80 -16.67 23.89
N ASN A 479 7.78 -16.24 23.10
CA ASN A 479 8.46 -14.94 23.27
C ASN A 479 7.83 -13.84 22.40
N ALA A 480 6.84 -13.13 22.93
CA ALA A 480 6.03 -12.20 22.13
C ALA A 480 5.53 -10.99 22.91
N ASN A 481 5.46 -9.84 22.22
CA ASN A 481 4.59 -8.74 22.61
C ASN A 481 3.31 -8.80 21.79
N ALA A 482 2.17 -8.55 22.42
CA ALA A 482 0.87 -8.61 21.76
C ALA A 482 -0.08 -7.47 22.19
N LEU A 483 -0.87 -7.00 21.23
CA LEU A 483 -2.07 -6.22 21.44
C LEU A 483 -3.19 -6.91 20.66
N ARG A 484 -4.14 -7.53 21.36
CA ARG A 484 -5.25 -8.27 20.76
C ARG A 484 -6.59 -7.75 21.25
N PHE A 485 -7.53 -7.67 20.31
CA PHE A 485 -8.95 -7.42 20.54
C PHE A 485 -9.73 -8.70 20.22
N GLU A 486 -10.63 -9.09 21.12
CA GLU A 486 -11.61 -10.16 20.94
C GLU A 486 -13.00 -9.51 20.91
N ASP A 487 -13.71 -9.69 19.81
CA ASP A 487 -15.03 -9.08 19.55
C ASP A 487 -16.17 -10.10 19.69
N ARG A 488 -15.91 -11.28 20.25
CA ARG A 488 -16.96 -12.24 20.58
C ARG A 488 -17.90 -11.65 21.63
N LYS A 489 -19.14 -11.42 21.22
CA LYS A 489 -20.21 -10.87 22.08
C LYS A 489 -20.34 -11.62 23.41
N GLY A 490 -20.29 -10.87 24.51
CA GLY A 490 -20.38 -11.40 25.88
C GLY A 490 -19.08 -12.01 26.41
N ALA A 491 -18.01 -11.97 25.63
CA ALA A 491 -16.67 -12.44 25.96
C ALA A 491 -15.58 -11.50 25.41
N GLU A 492 -15.93 -10.22 25.21
CA GLU A 492 -15.04 -9.22 24.63
C GLU A 492 -13.81 -9.00 25.52
N GLN A 493 -12.64 -8.86 24.89
CA GLN A 493 -11.39 -8.70 25.62
C GLN A 493 -10.39 -7.84 24.86
N VAL A 494 -9.76 -6.92 25.58
CA VAL A 494 -8.48 -6.32 25.18
C VAL A 494 -7.37 -7.00 25.97
N TRP A 495 -6.43 -7.60 25.25
CA TRP A 495 -5.26 -8.24 25.84
C TRP A 495 -3.99 -7.53 25.42
N VAL A 496 -3.24 -7.06 26.41
CA VAL A 496 -1.94 -6.44 26.24
C VAL A 496 -0.91 -7.34 26.92
N GLN A 497 0.03 -7.86 26.15
CA GLN A 497 1.18 -8.62 26.65
C GLN A 497 2.47 -7.88 26.30
N ALA A 498 3.30 -7.65 27.30
CA ALA A 498 4.70 -7.27 27.13
C ALA A 498 5.58 -8.45 27.52
N GLU A 499 6.50 -8.85 26.64
CA GLU A 499 7.43 -9.97 26.88
C GLU A 499 8.36 -9.68 28.07
N ARG A 500 8.69 -8.40 28.29
CA ARG A 500 9.64 -7.96 29.30
C ARG A 500 9.14 -6.74 30.07
N ASN A 501 9.51 -5.53 29.61
CA ASN A 501 9.12 -4.28 30.27
C ASN A 501 7.87 -3.70 29.60
N LEU A 502 6.96 -3.14 30.41
CA LEU A 502 5.86 -2.30 29.94
C LEU A 502 6.00 -0.92 30.59
N ASP A 503 6.48 0.05 29.82
CA ASP A 503 6.62 1.44 30.26
C ASP A 503 5.43 2.26 29.73
N THR A 504 4.70 2.94 30.63
CA THR A 504 3.58 3.82 30.28
C THR A 504 3.90 5.25 30.72
N GLN A 505 4.00 6.17 29.76
CA GLN A 505 4.26 7.59 30.03
C GLN A 505 3.09 8.44 29.55
N VAL A 506 2.42 9.10 30.48
CA VAL A 506 1.34 10.06 30.21
C VAL A 506 1.84 11.45 30.57
N LYS A 507 1.88 12.37 29.59
CA LYS A 507 2.47 13.71 29.77
C LYS A 507 1.54 14.71 30.48
N HIS A 508 0.27 14.36 30.61
CA HIS A 508 -0.75 15.18 31.28
C HIS A 508 -1.60 14.25 32.15
N ASP A 509 -2.89 14.11 31.86
CA ASP A 509 -3.80 13.35 32.71
C ASP A 509 -3.94 11.89 32.29
N ALA A 510 -3.88 10.99 33.27
CA ALA A 510 -4.24 9.59 33.12
C ALA A 510 -5.54 9.30 33.87
N SER A 511 -6.55 8.74 33.20
CA SER A 511 -7.81 8.33 33.80
C SER A 511 -8.08 6.84 33.56
N ARG A 512 -8.71 6.18 34.54
CA ARG A 512 -9.06 4.76 34.45
C ARG A 512 -10.40 4.50 35.13
N SER A 513 -11.34 3.96 34.37
CA SER A 513 -12.69 3.62 34.84
C SER A 513 -12.96 2.14 34.62
N ILE A 514 -13.28 1.41 35.69
CA ILE A 514 -13.59 -0.01 35.65
C ILE A 514 -15.05 -0.20 36.05
N GLY A 515 -15.87 -0.73 35.14
CA GLY A 515 -17.31 -0.89 35.36
C GLY A 515 -17.71 -2.01 36.32
N ASN A 516 -16.80 -2.96 36.57
CA ASN A 516 -17.03 -4.09 37.48
C ASN A 516 -15.79 -4.29 38.37
N ASN A 517 -15.07 -5.41 38.24
CA ASN A 517 -13.97 -5.76 39.12
C ASN A 517 -12.60 -5.34 38.56
N HIS A 518 -11.70 -4.90 39.44
CA HIS A 518 -10.29 -4.66 39.13
C HIS A 518 -9.40 -5.51 40.04
N THR A 519 -8.57 -6.37 39.43
CA THR A 519 -7.56 -7.17 40.12
C THR A 519 -6.18 -6.66 39.74
N HIS A 520 -5.31 -6.47 40.73
CA HIS A 520 -3.92 -6.07 40.54
C HIS A 520 -3.02 -7.01 41.33
N PHE A 521 -2.03 -7.60 40.66
CA PHE A 521 -1.05 -8.50 41.25
C PHE A 521 0.35 -8.10 40.80
N VAL A 522 1.26 -7.96 41.76
CA VAL A 522 2.67 -7.67 41.55
C VAL A 522 3.46 -8.80 42.20
N GLY A 523 4.24 -9.54 41.40
CA GLY A 523 5.00 -10.69 41.89
C GLY A 523 6.20 -10.33 42.78
N ALA A 524 6.60 -9.06 42.79
CA ALA A 524 7.70 -8.54 43.57
C ALA A 524 7.30 -7.24 44.31
N ASN A 525 7.86 -6.09 43.90
CA ASN A 525 7.68 -4.81 44.60
C ASN A 525 6.77 -3.86 43.82
N GLU A 526 5.88 -3.16 44.51
CA GLU A 526 5.10 -2.05 43.99
C GLU A 526 5.49 -0.76 44.72
N GLU A 527 5.70 0.32 43.96
CA GLU A 527 5.99 1.65 44.50
C GLU A 527 5.03 2.67 43.92
N GLN A 528 4.44 3.50 44.79
CA GLN A 528 3.54 4.59 44.41
C GLN A 528 4.10 5.90 44.97
N ARG A 529 4.32 6.88 44.10
CA ARG A 529 4.81 8.22 44.46
C ARG A 529 3.85 9.27 43.94
N VAL A 530 3.32 10.10 44.84
CA VAL A 530 2.45 11.23 44.51
C VAL A 530 3.07 12.48 45.10
N VAL A 531 3.36 13.48 44.26
CA VAL A 531 4.08 14.70 44.67
C VAL A 531 3.18 15.65 45.46
N ALA A 532 1.90 15.75 45.07
CA ALA A 532 0.92 16.56 45.75
C ALA A 532 -0.03 15.66 46.56
N ASN A 533 -1.31 15.64 46.22
CA ASN A 533 -2.33 14.98 47.03
C ASN A 533 -2.68 13.59 46.50
N GLN A 534 -2.74 12.59 47.39
CA GLN A 534 -3.33 11.29 47.12
C GLN A 534 -4.66 11.15 47.88
N MET A 535 -5.76 10.92 47.16
CA MET A 535 -7.07 10.62 47.76
C MET A 535 -7.49 9.21 47.36
N GLN A 536 -7.91 8.41 48.34
CA GLN A 536 -8.50 7.10 48.11
C GLN A 536 -9.83 7.00 48.84
N ALA A 537 -10.91 6.75 48.09
CA ALA A 537 -12.25 6.58 48.63
C ALA A 537 -12.79 5.18 48.29
N VAL A 538 -13.33 4.49 49.30
CA VAL A 538 -13.98 3.18 49.14
C VAL A 538 -15.38 3.29 49.73
N LYS A 539 -16.41 3.03 48.92
CA LYS A 539 -17.81 3.08 49.38
C LYS A 539 -18.20 1.87 50.23
N GLY A 540 -17.60 0.72 49.95
CA GLY A 540 -17.77 -0.51 50.72
C GLY A 540 -16.73 -0.64 51.85
N GLY A 541 -16.53 -1.88 52.32
CA GLY A 541 -15.45 -2.17 53.27
C GLY A 541 -14.07 -2.06 52.63
N ARG A 542 -13.07 -1.70 53.44
CA ARG A 542 -11.65 -1.75 53.07
C ARG A 542 -10.92 -2.65 54.05
N GLU A 543 -10.16 -3.59 53.51
CA GLU A 543 -9.28 -4.48 54.28
C GLU A 543 -7.84 -4.29 53.80
N ILE A 544 -6.89 -4.24 54.74
CA ILE A 544 -5.45 -4.15 54.45
C ILE A 544 -4.76 -5.23 55.26
N LEU A 545 -4.17 -6.21 54.56
CA LEU A 545 -3.45 -7.33 55.17
C LEU A 545 -1.96 -7.20 54.86
N THR A 546 -1.11 -7.38 55.86
CA THR A 546 0.35 -7.35 55.71
C THR A 546 0.96 -8.59 56.36
N GLY A 547 1.83 -9.30 55.63
CA GLY A 547 2.51 -10.49 56.15
C GLY A 547 3.71 -10.19 57.06
N ARG A 548 4.14 -8.91 57.10
CA ARG A 548 5.25 -8.39 57.91
C ARG A 548 4.82 -7.07 58.57
N GLY A 549 5.74 -6.16 58.86
CA GLY A 549 5.41 -4.87 59.46
C GLY A 549 4.62 -3.94 58.52
N LYS A 550 3.93 -2.97 59.13
CA LYS A 550 3.29 -1.82 58.47
C LYS A 550 3.77 -0.54 59.17
N LEU A 551 4.21 0.44 58.38
CA LEU A 551 4.63 1.75 58.86
C LEU A 551 3.80 2.83 58.14
N ASP A 552 3.03 3.57 58.91
CA ASP A 552 2.40 4.81 58.47
C ASP A 552 3.09 5.96 59.23
N ALA A 553 3.74 6.86 58.50
CA ALA A 553 4.46 8.00 59.07
C ALA A 553 4.01 9.30 58.39
N ALA A 554 3.51 10.23 59.19
CA ALA A 554 3.14 11.57 58.75
C ALA A 554 4.02 12.61 59.46
N VAL A 555 4.41 13.66 58.75
CA VAL A 555 5.21 14.77 59.32
C VAL A 555 4.32 15.70 60.15
N GLU A 556 3.10 15.95 59.69
CA GLU A 556 2.12 16.81 60.34
C GLU A 556 1.07 15.97 61.08
N GLU A 557 -0.21 16.22 60.82
CA GLU A 557 -1.32 15.54 61.51
C GLU A 557 -1.52 14.10 60.97
N TYR A 558 -1.76 13.15 61.88
CA TYR A 558 -2.19 11.79 61.56
C TYR A 558 -3.53 11.48 62.23
N VAL A 559 -4.62 11.58 61.47
CA VAL A 559 -5.99 11.38 61.97
C VAL A 559 -6.49 9.97 61.66
N LEU A 560 -6.83 9.21 62.70
CA LEU A 560 -7.64 8.00 62.61
C LEU A 560 -9.02 8.28 63.19
N ALA A 561 -10.04 8.31 62.32
CA ALA A 561 -11.41 8.61 62.71
C ALA A 561 -12.37 7.48 62.35
N SER A 562 -13.35 7.24 63.22
CA SER A 562 -14.47 6.33 62.99
C SER A 562 -15.76 6.96 63.52
N GLY A 563 -16.86 6.84 62.76
CA GLY A 563 -18.16 7.40 63.17
C GLY A 563 -18.91 6.54 64.20
N THR A 564 -18.48 5.30 64.44
CA THR A 564 -19.14 4.37 65.36
C THR A 564 -18.18 3.84 66.41
N THR A 565 -17.15 3.11 65.98
CA THR A 565 -16.18 2.49 66.88
C THR A 565 -14.78 2.52 66.25
N LEU A 566 -13.78 2.99 67.00
CA LEU A 566 -12.37 2.83 66.64
C LEU A 566 -11.74 1.78 67.57
N ARG A 567 -11.17 0.71 67.01
CA ARG A 567 -10.56 -0.39 67.76
C ARG A 567 -9.12 -0.62 67.35
N LEU A 568 -8.22 -0.68 68.33
CA LEU A 568 -6.83 -1.07 68.19
C LEU A 568 -6.63 -2.37 68.97
N VAL A 569 -6.19 -3.43 68.30
CA VAL A 569 -6.09 -4.77 68.90
C VAL A 569 -4.71 -5.39 68.64
N CYS A 570 -4.16 -6.06 69.65
CA CYS A 570 -2.88 -6.75 69.56
C CYS A 570 -2.82 -7.91 70.56
N GLY A 571 -3.02 -9.14 70.09
CA GLY A 571 -2.98 -10.35 70.94
C GLY A 571 -3.94 -10.24 72.13
N ARG A 572 -3.41 -10.28 73.36
CA ARG A 572 -4.19 -10.14 74.59
C ARG A 572 -4.52 -8.69 75.02
N SER A 573 -4.27 -7.70 74.16
CA SER A 573 -4.53 -6.28 74.45
C SER A 573 -5.50 -5.65 73.45
N ALA A 574 -6.36 -4.74 73.91
CA ALA A 574 -7.23 -3.93 73.05
C ALA A 574 -7.54 -2.55 73.65
N ILE A 575 -7.67 -1.55 72.78
CA ILE A 575 -8.19 -0.22 73.07
C ILE A 575 -9.39 0.02 72.15
N GLU A 576 -10.50 0.49 72.71
CA GLU A 576 -11.72 0.79 71.96
C GLU A 576 -12.30 2.15 72.35
N LEU A 577 -12.56 2.98 71.34
CA LEU A 577 -13.31 4.24 71.45
C LEU A 577 -14.68 4.03 70.81
N GLN A 578 -15.74 4.41 71.52
CA GLN A 578 -17.13 4.29 71.04
C GLN A 578 -17.74 5.68 70.81
N ALA A 579 -18.67 5.78 69.85
CA ALA A 579 -19.35 7.03 69.51
C ALA A 579 -20.11 7.68 70.69
N GLY A 580 -20.48 6.90 71.71
CA GLY A 580 -21.06 7.39 72.96
C GLY A 580 -20.06 8.05 73.93
N GLY A 581 -18.78 8.16 73.54
CA GLY A 581 -17.70 8.74 74.36
C GLY A 581 -17.03 7.75 75.33
N GLN A 582 -17.44 6.48 75.31
CA GLN A 582 -16.83 5.45 76.15
C GLN A 582 -15.47 5.00 75.60
N ILE A 583 -14.48 4.95 76.50
CA ILE A 583 -13.13 4.47 76.23
C ILE A 583 -12.89 3.19 77.04
N ASN A 584 -12.61 2.08 76.37
CA ASN A 584 -12.34 0.79 76.99
C ASN A 584 -10.89 0.36 76.74
N LEU A 585 -10.19 -0.07 77.78
CA LEU A 585 -8.85 -0.65 77.70
C LEU A 585 -8.84 -2.01 78.41
N VAL A 586 -8.27 -3.03 77.76
CA VAL A 586 -8.10 -4.38 78.34
C VAL A 586 -6.72 -4.92 77.97
N GLY A 587 -6.07 -5.59 78.94
CA GLY A 587 -4.74 -6.18 78.76
C GLY A 587 -4.30 -6.95 80.01
N THR A 588 -3.14 -7.60 79.93
CA THR A 588 -2.55 -8.34 81.06
C THR A 588 -1.77 -7.46 82.03
N GLY A 589 -1.53 -6.21 81.64
CA GLY A 589 -0.85 -5.18 82.40
C GLY A 589 -0.93 -3.86 81.64
N PHE A 590 -0.81 -2.75 82.35
CA PHE A 590 -0.70 -1.42 81.76
C PHE A 590 0.27 -0.59 82.61
N ASN A 591 0.97 0.34 81.98
CA ASN A 591 1.85 1.29 82.66
C ASN A 591 1.57 2.68 82.08
N LEU A 592 1.35 3.66 82.96
CA LEU A 592 1.22 5.07 82.59
C LEU A 592 2.31 5.84 83.33
N PHE A 593 3.25 6.43 82.58
CA PHE A 593 4.36 7.20 83.11
C PHE A 593 4.29 8.63 82.56
N VAL A 594 4.40 9.62 83.43
CA VAL A 594 4.35 11.05 83.09
C VAL A 594 5.47 11.76 83.86
N GLU A 595 6.25 12.60 83.18
CA GLU A 595 7.34 13.38 83.83
C GLU A 595 6.81 14.59 84.61
N GLY A 596 5.64 15.12 84.24
CA GLY A 596 4.92 16.19 84.94
C GLY A 596 3.65 15.69 85.63
N ASP A 597 2.67 16.58 85.81
CA ASP A 597 1.41 16.26 86.51
C ASP A 597 0.48 15.37 85.68
N GLY A 598 -0.06 14.32 86.29
CA GLY A 598 -1.12 13.47 85.74
C GLY A 598 -2.43 13.64 86.51
N HIS A 599 -3.53 13.96 85.82
CA HIS A 599 -4.85 14.14 86.44
C HIS A 599 -5.87 13.10 85.94
N ILE A 600 -6.57 12.45 86.87
CA ILE A 600 -7.74 11.60 86.58
C ILE A 600 -8.95 12.25 87.24
N THR A 601 -9.76 12.94 86.43
CA THR A 601 -10.83 13.82 86.93
C THR A 601 -12.18 13.42 86.35
N THR A 602 -13.22 13.41 87.19
CA THR A 602 -14.62 13.25 86.77
C THR A 602 -15.40 14.51 87.12
N SER A 603 -15.93 15.24 86.12
CA SER A 603 -16.61 16.53 86.33
C SER A 603 -17.97 16.43 87.05
N GLY A 604 -18.64 15.27 86.96
CA GLY A 604 -19.93 15.02 87.63
C GLY A 604 -20.20 13.54 87.92
N GLY A 605 -19.17 12.69 87.82
CA GLY A 605 -19.26 11.24 87.94
C GLY A 605 -18.52 10.68 89.16
N ARG A 606 -18.41 9.34 89.20
CA ARG A 606 -17.63 8.60 90.22
C ARG A 606 -16.45 7.91 89.56
N LEU A 607 -15.28 7.94 90.21
CA LEU A 607 -14.14 7.10 89.84
C LEU A 607 -14.20 5.81 90.66
N HIS A 608 -14.34 4.68 89.97
CA HIS A 608 -14.33 3.34 90.57
C HIS A 608 -12.95 2.70 90.37
N LEU A 609 -12.29 2.32 91.47
CA LEU A 609 -11.00 1.61 91.45
C LEU A 609 -11.19 0.23 92.08
N ASN A 610 -10.80 -0.83 91.37
CA ASN A 610 -10.86 -2.23 91.81
C ASN A 610 -12.26 -2.72 92.27
N THR A 611 -13.32 -2.36 91.53
CA THR A 611 -14.69 -2.84 91.82
C THR A 611 -14.81 -4.35 91.61
N ALA A 612 -15.21 -5.07 92.66
CA ALA A 612 -15.38 -6.52 92.62
C ALA A 612 -16.43 -6.94 91.58
N GLY A 613 -16.09 -7.94 90.76
CA GLY A 613 -16.99 -8.48 89.73
C GLY A 613 -17.12 -7.63 88.45
N ALA A 614 -16.35 -6.54 88.31
CA ALA A 614 -16.33 -5.75 87.09
C ALA A 614 -15.90 -6.58 85.88
N LYS A 615 -16.61 -6.42 84.75
CA LYS A 615 -16.27 -7.05 83.47
C LYS A 615 -15.62 -6.02 82.55
N PRO A 616 -14.65 -6.43 81.71
CA PRO A 616 -14.04 -5.51 80.76
C PRO A 616 -15.10 -5.03 79.75
N GLY A 617 -15.08 -3.73 79.44
CA GLY A 617 -16.01 -3.12 78.47
C GLY A 617 -15.74 -3.49 77.02
N THR A 618 -14.61 -4.16 76.74
CA THR A 618 -14.25 -4.67 75.41
C THR A 618 -13.42 -5.96 75.52
N GLY A 619 -13.35 -6.75 74.45
CA GLY A 619 -12.57 -7.99 74.36
C GLY A 619 -11.30 -7.85 73.53
N ALA A 620 -10.22 -8.51 73.98
CA ALA A 620 -9.00 -8.70 73.19
C ALA A 620 -9.08 -9.99 72.34
N PRO A 621 -8.43 -10.04 71.17
CA PRO A 621 -8.53 -11.19 70.27
C PRO A 621 -7.78 -12.46 70.74
N GLY A 622 -6.82 -12.34 71.67
CA GLY A 622 -6.10 -13.47 72.26
C GLY A 622 -4.83 -13.87 71.50
N ASP A 623 -4.14 -14.91 71.99
CA ASP A 623 -2.81 -15.31 71.49
C ASP A 623 -2.85 -15.84 70.03
N GLY A 624 -4.01 -16.32 69.57
CA GLY A 624 -4.22 -16.78 68.19
C GLY A 624 -4.21 -15.68 67.13
N HIS A 625 -4.37 -14.41 67.52
CA HIS A 625 -4.63 -13.31 66.57
C HIS A 625 -3.55 -13.13 65.49
N LYS A 626 -2.28 -13.33 65.85
CA LYS A 626 -1.17 -13.30 64.88
C LYS A 626 -1.31 -14.42 63.84
N GLY A 627 -1.65 -15.63 64.30
CA GLY A 627 -1.90 -16.78 63.43
C GLY A 627 -3.07 -16.54 62.49
N ASP A 628 -4.15 -15.91 62.98
CA ASP A 628 -5.31 -15.56 62.16
C ASP A 628 -4.94 -14.59 61.03
N ILE A 629 -4.17 -13.54 61.32
CA ILE A 629 -3.69 -12.58 60.30
C ILE A 629 -2.75 -13.27 59.31
N GLN A 630 -1.82 -14.11 59.80
CA GLN A 630 -0.91 -14.86 58.93
C GLN A 630 -1.67 -15.79 57.98
N ALA A 631 -2.70 -16.48 58.48
CA ALA A 631 -3.58 -17.32 57.66
C ALA A 631 -4.38 -16.49 56.65
N ALA A 632 -4.93 -15.34 57.05
CA ALA A 632 -5.65 -14.43 56.16
C ALA A 632 -4.74 -13.90 55.04
N VAL A 633 -3.52 -13.49 55.36
CA VAL A 633 -2.50 -13.09 54.36
C VAL A 633 -2.19 -14.25 53.43
N ALA A 634 -1.78 -15.40 53.98
CA ALA A 634 -1.40 -16.58 53.19
C ALA A 634 -2.52 -17.00 52.22
N SER A 635 -3.79 -16.90 52.63
CA SER A 635 -4.94 -17.21 51.78
C SER A 635 -5.04 -16.38 50.50
N LYS A 636 -4.46 -15.15 50.49
CA LYS A 636 -4.43 -14.28 49.31
C LYS A 636 -3.28 -14.60 48.35
N PHE A 637 -2.32 -15.42 48.76
CA PHE A 637 -1.13 -15.78 47.99
C PHE A 637 -0.97 -17.30 47.77
N THR A 638 -1.84 -18.13 48.34
CA THR A 638 -1.85 -19.57 48.04
C THR A 638 -2.12 -19.77 46.55
N PRO A 639 -1.23 -20.46 45.82
CA PRO A 639 -1.52 -20.82 44.44
C PRO A 639 -2.76 -21.72 44.42
N GLU A 640 -3.72 -21.42 43.54
CA GLU A 640 -4.69 -22.44 43.16
C GLU A 640 -3.91 -23.70 42.73
N LYS A 641 -4.41 -24.90 43.11
CA LYS A 641 -3.90 -26.16 42.58
C LYS A 641 -3.74 -26.02 41.05
N PRO A 642 -2.68 -26.59 40.42
CA PRO A 642 -2.46 -26.46 39.00
C PRO A 642 -3.58 -27.20 38.24
N GLY A 643 -4.65 -26.46 37.96
CA GLY A 643 -5.74 -26.79 37.08
C GLY A 643 -5.80 -25.70 36.03
N LYS A 644 -4.98 -25.87 34.99
CA LYS A 644 -4.73 -24.98 33.86
C LYS A 644 -3.84 -23.77 34.17
N ALA A 645 -2.55 -23.94 33.89
CA ALA A 645 -1.86 -22.91 33.14
C ALA A 645 -2.79 -22.47 32.00
N VAL A 646 -2.95 -21.16 31.79
CA VAL A 646 -3.62 -20.66 30.59
C VAL A 646 -2.69 -20.94 29.39
N ALA A 647 -2.59 -22.21 29.02
CA ALA A 647 -2.41 -22.58 27.64
C ALA A 647 -3.63 -22.05 26.88
N ALA A 648 -3.42 -21.48 25.71
CA ALA A 648 -4.48 -21.06 24.81
C ALA A 648 -5.59 -22.14 24.77
N PRO A 649 -6.87 -21.80 25.03
CA PRO A 649 -7.89 -22.82 25.09
C PRO A 649 -8.15 -23.37 23.67
N ALA A 650 -7.76 -24.63 23.45
CA ALA A 650 -8.34 -25.47 22.41
C ALA A 650 -9.86 -25.65 22.68
N PRO A 651 -10.68 -25.79 21.63
CA PRO A 651 -12.13 -25.68 21.74
C PRO A 651 -12.73 -26.89 22.47
N ALA A 652 -13.48 -26.63 23.55
CA ALA A 652 -14.30 -27.66 24.20
C ALA A 652 -15.79 -27.40 23.93
N ALA A 653 -16.48 -28.49 23.61
CA ALA A 653 -17.83 -28.58 23.10
C ALA A 653 -18.91 -27.99 24.03
N ALA A 654 -20.00 -27.57 23.38
CA ALA A 654 -21.14 -26.86 23.93
C ALA A 654 -21.94 -27.64 25.01
N PRO A 655 -22.48 -26.96 26.01
CA PRO A 655 -23.73 -27.34 26.66
C PRO A 655 -24.92 -26.62 26.01
N ALA A 656 -26.04 -27.34 25.93
CA ALA A 656 -27.32 -26.92 25.38
C ALA A 656 -27.93 -25.68 26.09
N PRO A 657 -28.77 -24.89 25.41
CA PRO A 657 -29.23 -23.59 25.91
C PRO A 657 -30.28 -23.73 27.01
N GLN A 658 -29.94 -23.31 28.23
CA GLN A 658 -30.91 -22.99 29.26
C GLN A 658 -31.41 -21.56 29.09
N LYS A 659 -32.73 -21.43 28.96
CA LYS A 659 -33.48 -20.16 28.99
C LYS A 659 -33.16 -19.39 30.27
N ALA A 660 -32.52 -18.23 30.15
CA ALA A 660 -32.35 -17.28 31.24
C ALA A 660 -33.25 -16.07 31.03
N GLN A 661 -34.26 -15.95 31.91
CA GLN A 661 -35.03 -14.73 32.11
C GLN A 661 -34.10 -13.65 32.68
N ALA A 662 -33.99 -12.52 31.98
CA ALA A 662 -33.24 -11.36 32.45
C ALA A 662 -34.15 -10.43 33.27
N ALA A 663 -33.82 -10.26 34.55
CA ALA A 663 -34.34 -9.17 35.36
C ALA A 663 -33.69 -7.84 34.91
N LYS A 664 -34.52 -6.86 34.53
CA LYS A 664 -34.11 -5.54 33.99
C LYS A 664 -33.52 -4.63 35.07
N ALA A 665 -32.32 -4.10 34.82
CA ALA A 665 -31.75 -2.97 35.56
C ALA A 665 -32.18 -1.64 34.90
N MET A 666 -32.68 -0.70 35.69
CA MET A 666 -33.14 0.62 35.25
C MET A 666 -31.95 1.61 35.25
N HIS A 667 -31.72 2.35 34.14
CA HIS A 667 -30.64 3.34 34.07
C HIS A 667 -30.86 4.49 35.06
N LYS A 668 -29.81 4.86 35.81
CA LYS A 668 -29.87 5.92 36.83
C LYS A 668 -29.61 7.33 36.27
N LYS A 669 -29.13 7.46 35.03
CA LYS A 669 -28.76 8.73 34.38
C LYS A 669 -29.05 8.67 32.87
N LEU A 670 -29.40 9.81 32.27
CA LEU A 670 -29.49 9.96 30.81
C LEU A 670 -28.08 9.91 30.20
N ASP A 671 -27.94 9.30 29.01
CA ASP A 671 -26.65 9.22 28.33
C ASP A 671 -26.08 10.62 28.02
N ASP A 672 -24.80 10.85 28.32
CA ASP A 672 -24.16 12.16 28.13
C ASP A 672 -24.08 12.56 26.65
N LYS A 673 -24.05 11.60 25.71
CA LYS A 673 -24.16 11.87 24.26
C LYS A 673 -25.52 12.49 23.93
N VAL A 674 -26.59 11.99 24.57
CA VAL A 674 -27.96 12.51 24.39
C VAL A 674 -28.07 13.92 24.97
N VAL A 675 -27.52 14.15 26.17
CA VAL A 675 -27.49 15.49 26.79
C VAL A 675 -26.77 16.49 25.86
N LYS A 676 -25.58 16.15 25.35
CA LYS A 676 -24.82 17.01 24.43
C LYS A 676 -25.57 17.26 23.11
N ALA A 677 -26.22 16.23 22.55
CA ALA A 677 -27.00 16.37 21.33
C ALA A 677 -28.18 17.34 21.51
N ILE A 678 -28.89 17.26 22.64
CA ILE A 678 -30.01 18.16 22.96
C ILE A 678 -29.51 19.58 23.22
N MET A 679 -28.42 19.74 23.97
CA MET A 679 -27.81 21.08 24.18
C MET A 679 -27.44 21.74 22.86
N LYS A 680 -26.91 20.98 21.90
CA LYS A 680 -26.59 21.48 20.57
C LYS A 680 -27.84 21.82 19.76
N SER A 681 -28.92 21.04 19.86
CA SER A 681 -30.15 21.27 19.08
C SER A 681 -31.01 22.42 19.62
N GLU A 682 -31.11 22.56 20.94
CA GLU A 682 -31.92 23.60 21.60
C GLU A 682 -31.17 24.94 21.69
N GLY A 683 -29.85 24.94 21.52
CA GLY A 683 -29.01 26.13 21.52
C GLY A 683 -28.72 26.69 22.92
N GLU A 684 -27.67 27.52 22.99
CA GLU A 684 -27.16 28.08 24.24
C GLU A 684 -28.15 29.05 24.90
N THR A 685 -28.81 29.88 24.10
CA THR A 685 -29.93 30.75 24.52
C THR A 685 -30.90 30.98 23.37
N HIS A 686 -32.20 30.98 23.66
CA HIS A 686 -33.24 31.36 22.71
C HIS A 686 -34.38 32.11 23.42
N VAL A 687 -35.29 32.73 22.66
CA VAL A 687 -36.53 33.31 23.19
C VAL A 687 -37.70 32.61 22.53
N GLN A 688 -38.37 31.72 23.27
CA GLN A 688 -39.52 30.98 22.77
C GLN A 688 -40.82 31.57 23.34
N GLY A 689 -41.66 32.12 22.47
CA GLY A 689 -42.93 32.74 22.88
C GLY A 689 -42.76 33.96 23.78
N GLY A 690 -41.67 34.72 23.61
CA GLY A 690 -41.34 35.90 24.43
C GLY A 690 -40.66 35.57 25.77
N ILE A 691 -40.37 34.30 26.06
CA ILE A 691 -39.76 33.84 27.30
C ILE A 691 -38.31 33.39 27.02
N PRO A 692 -37.31 33.90 27.75
CA PRO A 692 -35.92 33.43 27.64
C PRO A 692 -35.78 31.94 27.98
N GLU A 693 -34.92 31.26 27.26
CA GLU A 693 -34.68 29.82 27.35
C GLU A 693 -33.20 29.50 27.18
N ALA A 694 -32.71 28.45 27.86
CA ALA A 694 -31.36 27.91 27.70
C ALA A 694 -31.45 26.38 27.64
N TYR A 695 -30.95 25.77 26.56
CA TYR A 695 -30.96 24.32 26.33
C TYR A 695 -32.32 23.62 26.52
N GLY A 696 -33.44 24.29 26.18
CA GLY A 696 -34.79 23.72 26.35
C GLY A 696 -35.43 23.97 27.74
N PHE A 697 -34.77 24.75 28.61
CA PHE A 697 -35.31 25.18 29.90
C PHE A 697 -35.75 26.64 29.85
N ARG A 698 -37.04 26.91 30.00
CA ARG A 698 -37.60 28.29 29.97
C ARG A 698 -37.55 28.98 31.32
N ARG A 699 -37.28 30.28 31.32
CA ARG A 699 -37.33 31.14 32.51
C ARG A 699 -38.74 31.15 33.09
N GLY A 700 -38.86 30.83 34.40
CA GLY A 700 -40.14 30.76 35.11
C GLY A 700 -40.80 29.37 35.12
N PHE A 701 -40.27 28.38 34.39
CA PHE A 701 -40.80 27.01 34.33
C PHE A 701 -39.96 26.03 35.18
N GLY A 702 -39.79 26.35 36.46
CA GLY A 702 -39.00 25.58 37.43
C GLY A 702 -37.57 26.13 37.64
N PRO A 703 -36.75 25.46 38.48
CA PRO A 703 -35.44 25.99 38.87
C PRO A 703 -34.36 25.81 37.80
N ALA A 704 -34.56 24.92 36.82
CA ALA A 704 -33.55 24.50 35.86
C ALA A 704 -32.90 25.66 35.10
N TYR A 705 -33.69 26.60 34.55
CA TYR A 705 -33.15 27.75 33.84
C TYR A 705 -32.26 28.62 34.74
N ASN A 706 -32.72 28.91 35.95
CA ASN A 706 -31.95 29.76 36.88
C ASN A 706 -30.66 29.08 37.33
N GLU A 707 -30.68 27.76 37.57
CA GLU A 707 -29.49 27.00 37.95
C GLU A 707 -28.48 26.88 36.79
N VAL A 708 -28.94 26.68 35.56
CA VAL A 708 -28.10 26.68 34.35
C VAL A 708 -27.46 28.05 34.16
N MET A 709 -28.22 29.14 34.25
CA MET A 709 -27.69 30.49 34.14
C MET A 709 -26.72 30.84 35.28
N ALA A 710 -26.95 30.35 36.49
CA ALA A 710 -26.04 30.53 37.61
C ALA A 710 -24.70 29.79 37.38
N ALA A 711 -24.74 28.55 36.89
CA ALA A 711 -23.54 27.80 36.53
C ALA A 711 -22.79 28.48 35.38
N ARG A 712 -23.50 28.91 34.34
CA ARG A 712 -22.94 29.65 33.20
C ARG A 712 -22.24 30.93 33.62
N ASN A 713 -22.90 31.74 34.45
CA ASN A 713 -22.33 33.02 34.92
C ASN A 713 -21.07 32.82 35.78
N LYS A 714 -20.95 31.66 36.44
CA LYS A 714 -19.83 31.35 37.34
C LYS A 714 -18.67 30.65 36.64
N TYR A 715 -18.96 29.73 35.71
CA TYR A 715 -17.96 28.82 35.12
C TYR A 715 -17.78 28.99 33.61
N GLY A 716 -18.61 29.81 32.96
CA GLY A 716 -18.57 30.05 31.51
C GLY A 716 -19.49 29.11 30.72
N VAL A 717 -19.87 29.56 29.52
CA VAL A 717 -20.71 28.80 28.59
C VAL A 717 -19.97 27.56 28.10
N GLY A 718 -20.61 26.39 28.18
CA GLY A 718 -20.05 25.11 27.74
C GLY A 718 -19.06 24.47 28.71
N SER A 719 -18.92 25.00 29.94
CA SER A 719 -18.08 24.40 30.99
C SER A 719 -18.60 23.03 31.45
N ASP A 720 -17.71 22.20 31.99
CA ASP A 720 -18.08 20.89 32.54
C ASP A 720 -19.05 21.04 33.74
N GLU A 721 -18.93 22.13 34.50
CA GLU A 721 -19.84 22.46 35.59
C GLU A 721 -21.23 22.87 35.09
N GLU A 722 -21.32 23.67 34.02
CA GLU A 722 -22.62 23.96 33.38
C GLU A 722 -23.22 22.67 32.81
N PHE A 723 -22.41 21.85 32.14
CA PHE A 723 -22.83 20.55 31.62
C PHE A 723 -23.36 19.64 32.72
N ALA A 724 -22.72 19.57 33.88
CA ALA A 724 -23.19 18.77 35.02
C ALA A 724 -24.57 19.22 35.52
N VAL A 725 -24.82 20.54 35.57
CA VAL A 725 -26.11 21.11 35.95
C VAL A 725 -27.18 20.81 34.89
N VAL A 726 -26.86 20.97 33.60
CA VAL A 726 -27.76 20.63 32.50
C VAL A 726 -28.09 19.14 32.49
N SER A 727 -27.08 18.28 32.61
CA SER A 727 -27.21 16.81 32.66
C SER A 727 -28.10 16.36 33.82
N LYS A 728 -27.97 16.98 35.00
CA LYS A 728 -28.85 16.73 36.16
C LYS A 728 -30.31 17.04 35.87
N HIS A 729 -30.61 18.23 35.32
CA HIS A 729 -31.99 18.64 35.02
C HIS A 729 -32.59 17.85 33.85
N MET A 730 -31.80 17.55 32.82
CA MET A 730 -32.24 16.70 31.70
C MET A 730 -32.47 15.26 32.16
N THR A 731 -31.64 14.71 33.04
CA THR A 731 -31.85 13.39 33.65
C THR A 731 -33.14 13.34 34.45
N LYS A 732 -33.46 14.39 35.23
CA LYS A 732 -34.74 14.47 35.95
C LYS A 732 -35.93 14.45 34.99
N ARG A 733 -35.88 15.27 33.93
CA ARG A 733 -36.90 15.25 32.87
C ARG A 733 -36.99 13.90 32.15
N ALA A 734 -35.87 13.22 31.94
CA ALA A 734 -35.82 11.89 31.33
C ALA A 734 -36.53 10.82 32.16
N VAL A 735 -36.40 10.89 33.50
CA VAL A 735 -37.16 10.03 34.42
C VAL A 735 -38.66 10.30 34.27
N GLU A 736 -39.06 11.57 34.28
CA GLU A 736 -40.45 11.99 34.18
C GLU A 736 -41.07 11.62 32.83
N ALA A 737 -40.34 11.77 31.72
CA ALA A 737 -40.80 11.43 30.37
C ALA A 737 -40.77 9.92 30.08
N GLY A 738 -40.04 9.13 30.89
CA GLY A 738 -39.86 7.70 30.68
C GLY A 738 -38.74 7.32 29.71
N ALA A 739 -37.84 8.25 29.37
CA ALA A 739 -36.70 8.00 28.49
C ALA A 739 -35.73 6.95 29.07
N LEU A 740 -35.51 6.94 30.39
CA LEU A 740 -34.61 5.98 31.04
C LEU A 740 -35.12 4.54 31.10
N ASN A 741 -36.30 4.26 30.52
CA ASN A 741 -36.78 2.91 30.31
C ASN A 741 -36.14 2.24 29.09
N PHE A 742 -35.42 3.00 28.25
CA PHE A 742 -34.78 2.52 27.03
C PHE A 742 -33.26 2.48 27.19
N THR A 743 -32.64 1.40 26.71
CA THR A 743 -31.17 1.25 26.69
C THR A 743 -30.52 1.95 25.49
N ASP A 744 -31.28 2.14 24.40
CA ASP A 744 -30.82 2.77 23.16
C ASP A 744 -30.77 4.32 23.27
N PRO A 745 -29.61 4.98 23.03
CA PRO A 745 -29.47 6.43 23.12
C PRO A 745 -30.35 7.22 22.13
N GLY A 746 -30.59 6.69 20.93
CA GLY A 746 -31.48 7.32 19.95
C GLY A 746 -32.95 7.27 20.38
N LYS A 747 -33.40 6.19 21.04
CA LYS A 747 -34.72 6.12 21.68
C LYS A 747 -34.81 7.11 22.84
N GLN A 748 -33.77 7.21 23.68
CA GLN A 748 -33.71 8.21 24.76
C GLN A 748 -33.82 9.64 24.22
N ALA A 749 -33.08 9.98 23.16
CA ALA A 749 -33.10 11.29 22.52
C ALA A 749 -34.48 11.64 21.93
N ALA A 750 -35.12 10.67 21.29
CA ALA A 750 -36.46 10.86 20.70
C ALA A 750 -37.53 11.11 21.77
N VAL A 751 -37.49 10.38 22.90
CA VAL A 751 -38.39 10.63 24.04
C VAL A 751 -38.14 12.01 24.66
N MET A 752 -36.88 12.44 24.73
CA MET A 752 -36.54 13.76 25.26
C MET A 752 -37.00 14.91 24.36
N SER A 753 -36.81 14.81 23.04
CA SER A 753 -37.36 15.79 22.07
C SER A 753 -38.87 15.93 22.22
N LEU A 754 -39.55 14.79 22.32
CA LEU A 754 -40.99 14.77 22.52
C LEU A 754 -41.41 15.43 23.84
N ALA A 755 -40.68 15.17 24.92
CA ALA A 755 -40.93 15.78 26.23
C ALA A 755 -40.70 17.30 26.23
N HIS A 756 -39.72 17.79 25.48
CA HIS A 756 -39.53 19.23 25.29
C HIS A 756 -40.71 19.87 24.55
N MET A 757 -41.26 19.17 23.56
CA MET A 757 -42.34 19.69 22.74
C MET A 757 -43.73 19.61 23.37
N ARG A 758 -44.01 18.57 24.17
CA ARG A 758 -45.36 18.24 24.67
C ARG A 758 -45.41 18.02 26.18
N GLY A 759 -44.31 18.26 26.87
CA GLY A 759 -44.15 17.91 28.28
C GLY A 759 -44.02 16.40 28.50
N ALA A 760 -43.59 16.01 29.70
CA ALA A 760 -43.43 14.60 30.08
C ALA A 760 -44.74 13.81 29.95
N GLY A 761 -45.88 14.40 30.31
CA GLY A 761 -47.20 13.76 30.18
C GLY A 761 -47.62 13.53 28.73
N GLY A 762 -47.36 14.49 27.84
CA GLY A 762 -47.62 14.34 26.40
C GLY A 762 -46.71 13.28 25.77
N ALA A 763 -45.44 13.25 26.17
CA ALA A 763 -44.50 12.22 25.73
C ALA A 763 -44.96 10.81 26.11
N GLN A 764 -45.39 10.60 27.35
CA GLN A 764 -45.90 9.30 27.79
C GLN A 764 -47.19 8.89 27.08
N ALA A 765 -48.08 9.84 26.77
CA ALA A 765 -49.32 9.56 26.05
C ALA A 765 -49.07 9.07 24.62
N VAL A 766 -48.14 9.71 23.91
CA VAL A 766 -47.69 9.31 22.56
C VAL A 766 -47.00 7.94 22.60
N LEU A 767 -46.12 7.70 23.58
CA LEU A 767 -45.45 6.40 23.69
C LEU A 767 -46.43 5.26 23.99
N ASN A 768 -47.45 5.50 24.80
CA ASN A 768 -48.50 4.51 25.03
C ASN A 768 -49.31 4.23 23.76
N SER A 769 -49.60 5.24 22.93
CA SER A 769 -50.38 5.08 21.71
C SER A 769 -49.64 4.33 20.59
N MET A 770 -48.29 4.29 20.61
CA MET A 770 -47.52 3.52 19.63
C MET A 770 -47.86 2.02 19.63
N LYS A 771 -48.32 1.46 20.76
CA LYS A 771 -48.76 0.07 20.84
C LYS A 771 -50.27 -0.09 20.57
N THR A 772 -51.09 0.81 21.12
CA THR A 772 -52.54 0.64 21.15
C THR A 772 -53.28 1.38 20.04
N GLY A 773 -52.65 2.34 19.39
CA GLY A 773 -53.28 3.29 18.47
C GLY A 773 -54.16 4.34 19.15
N GLU A 774 -54.46 4.18 20.44
CA GLU A 774 -55.37 5.05 21.19
C GLU A 774 -54.59 6.16 21.92
N ILE A 775 -55.00 7.42 21.70
CA ILE A 775 -54.44 8.58 22.39
C ILE A 775 -55.20 8.81 23.69
N VAL A 776 -54.62 8.32 24.78
CA VAL A 776 -55.21 8.49 26.12
C VAL A 776 -54.64 9.76 26.76
N LYS A 777 -55.50 10.68 27.20
CA LYS A 777 -55.10 11.89 27.94
C LYS A 777 -54.65 11.51 29.37
N SER A 778 -53.36 11.16 29.46
CA SER A 778 -52.58 10.84 30.65
C SER A 778 -52.81 9.44 31.27
N ALA A 779 -51.70 8.72 31.41
CA ALA A 779 -51.28 8.04 32.64
C ALA A 779 -49.87 7.49 32.38
N LYS A 780 -49.07 7.34 33.44
CA LYS A 780 -47.69 6.82 33.44
C LYS A 780 -47.44 5.78 32.34
N LEU A 781 -46.30 5.88 31.66
CA LEU A 781 -45.89 4.93 30.62
C LEU A 781 -46.11 3.48 31.10
N SER A 782 -46.99 2.75 30.41
CA SER A 782 -47.42 1.41 30.85
C SER A 782 -46.29 0.38 30.69
N ASN A 783 -46.22 -0.63 31.56
CA ASN A 783 -45.20 -1.68 31.42
C ASN A 783 -45.32 -2.43 30.10
N ALA A 784 -46.56 -2.62 29.61
CA ALA A 784 -46.84 -3.25 28.32
C ALA A 784 -46.33 -2.42 27.13
N ALA A 785 -46.34 -1.07 27.22
CA ALA A 785 -45.73 -0.19 26.22
C ALA A 785 -44.20 -0.19 26.34
N LYS A 786 -43.64 -0.16 27.56
CA LYS A 786 -42.18 -0.24 27.77
C LYS A 786 -41.57 -1.49 27.16
N GLU A 787 -42.19 -2.65 27.37
CA GLU A 787 -41.70 -3.92 26.81
C GLU A 787 -41.77 -3.93 25.29
N TYR A 788 -42.89 -3.49 24.72
CA TYR A 788 -43.06 -3.40 23.27
C TYR A 788 -42.04 -2.46 22.61
N LEU A 789 -41.94 -1.24 23.13
CA LEU A 789 -41.07 -0.20 22.58
C LEU A 789 -39.58 -0.52 22.72
N GLU A 790 -39.18 -1.22 23.79
CA GLU A 790 -37.79 -1.67 23.95
C GLU A 790 -37.42 -2.75 22.93
N GLN A 791 -38.37 -3.64 22.56
CA GLN A 791 -38.15 -4.71 21.58
C GLN A 791 -38.09 -4.22 20.13
N LEU A 792 -38.64 -3.05 19.82
CA LEU A 792 -38.56 -2.48 18.48
C LEU A 792 -37.10 -2.22 18.08
N SER A 793 -36.77 -2.46 16.81
CA SER A 793 -35.53 -1.93 16.24
C SER A 793 -35.55 -0.40 16.32
N SER A 794 -34.38 0.24 16.35
CA SER A 794 -34.31 1.71 16.46
C SER A 794 -34.97 2.40 15.27
N ASP A 795 -34.87 1.80 14.08
CA ASP A 795 -35.56 2.22 12.84
C ASP A 795 -37.09 2.09 12.94
N ASP A 796 -37.60 0.95 13.42
CA ASP A 796 -39.04 0.77 13.64
C ASP A 796 -39.58 1.70 14.72
N PHE A 797 -38.82 1.92 15.78
CA PHE A 797 -39.19 2.84 16.86
C PHE A 797 -39.36 4.26 16.33
N GLN A 798 -38.40 4.80 15.57
CA GLN A 798 -38.52 6.15 15.02
C GLN A 798 -39.69 6.28 14.03
N ARG A 799 -39.85 5.31 13.12
CA ARG A 799 -40.97 5.32 12.16
C ARG A 799 -42.33 5.30 12.85
N GLN A 800 -42.50 4.43 13.85
CA GLN A 800 -43.75 4.36 14.60
C GLN A 800 -43.98 5.62 15.45
N LEU A 801 -42.92 6.20 15.99
CA LEU A 801 -42.99 7.40 16.81
C LEU A 801 -43.46 8.62 16.01
N ILE A 802 -42.98 8.79 14.76
CA ILE A 802 -43.45 9.87 13.88
C ILE A 802 -44.97 9.80 13.70
N LYS A 803 -45.49 8.62 13.34
CA LYS A 803 -46.94 8.42 13.16
C LYS A 803 -47.73 8.71 14.43
N ALA A 804 -47.23 8.26 15.58
CA ALA A 804 -47.87 8.49 16.87
C ALA A 804 -47.86 9.98 17.26
N ARG A 805 -46.78 10.72 16.96
CA ARG A 805 -46.69 12.18 17.18
C ARG A 805 -47.69 12.94 16.31
N GLU A 806 -47.77 12.60 15.02
CA GLU A 806 -48.69 13.26 14.09
C GLU A 806 -50.15 13.04 14.51
N SER A 807 -50.51 11.79 14.83
CA SER A 807 -51.84 11.43 15.30
C SER A 807 -52.19 12.13 16.62
N TYR A 808 -51.25 12.22 17.56
CA TYR A 808 -51.42 12.95 18.81
C TYR A 808 -51.67 14.44 18.57
N ASP A 809 -50.87 15.05 17.70
CA ASP A 809 -51.00 16.47 17.39
C ASP A 809 -52.32 16.81 16.69
N ASP A 810 -52.76 15.96 15.76
CA ASP A 810 -54.06 16.09 15.11
C ASP A 810 -55.20 15.98 16.13
N THR A 811 -55.17 14.96 16.97
CA THR A 811 -56.26 14.67 17.92
C THR A 811 -56.32 15.69 19.07
N VAL A 812 -55.17 16.18 19.54
CA VAL A 812 -55.10 17.03 20.74
C VAL A 812 -55.14 18.50 20.40
N TYR A 813 -54.51 18.92 19.30
CA TYR A 813 -54.39 20.32 18.93
C TYR A 813 -55.05 20.68 17.60
N GLY A 814 -55.28 19.70 16.71
CA GLY A 814 -55.61 19.94 15.31
C GLY A 814 -56.72 20.98 15.09
N ASP A 815 -57.85 20.81 15.76
CA ASP A 815 -59.03 21.69 15.65
C ASP A 815 -58.96 22.97 16.50
N THR A 816 -57.88 23.18 17.25
CA THR A 816 -57.74 24.36 18.11
C THR A 816 -57.48 25.59 17.26
N MET A 817 -58.32 26.61 17.38
CA MET A 817 -58.13 27.86 16.63
C MET A 817 -56.93 28.65 17.16
N THR A 818 -56.02 29.02 16.27
CA THR A 818 -54.85 29.86 16.55
C THR A 818 -54.83 31.09 15.64
N LYS A 819 -54.01 32.09 15.99
CA LYS A 819 -53.77 33.28 15.16
C LYS A 819 -52.31 33.31 14.75
N VAL A 820 -52.06 33.23 13.45
CA VAL A 820 -50.73 33.44 12.86
C VAL A 820 -50.83 34.66 11.95
N ASN A 821 -49.98 35.67 12.19
CA ASN A 821 -49.98 36.93 11.43
C ASN A 821 -51.36 37.60 11.33
N GLY A 822 -52.18 37.50 12.39
CA GLY A 822 -53.51 38.11 12.44
C GLY A 822 -54.65 37.28 11.84
N VAL A 823 -54.36 36.22 11.10
CA VAL A 823 -55.37 35.32 10.48
C VAL A 823 -55.72 34.19 11.45
N LYS A 824 -57.03 33.97 11.67
CA LYS A 824 -57.54 32.81 12.44
C LYS A 824 -57.53 31.58 11.53
N MET A 825 -56.87 30.52 11.96
CA MET A 825 -56.84 29.21 11.29
C MET A 825 -56.73 28.10 12.34
N THR A 826 -56.96 26.86 11.94
CA THR A 826 -56.74 25.72 12.84
C THR A 826 -55.25 25.55 13.12
N TRP A 827 -54.89 25.02 14.29
CA TRP A 827 -53.49 24.79 14.66
C TRP A 827 -52.80 23.85 13.68
N ARG A 828 -53.53 22.87 13.11
CA ARG A 828 -52.98 21.97 12.10
C ARG A 828 -52.64 22.68 10.80
N GLU A 829 -53.49 23.59 10.33
CA GLU A 829 -53.19 24.43 9.16
C GLU A 829 -51.97 25.34 9.40
N ALA A 830 -51.86 25.89 10.61
CA ALA A 830 -50.77 26.79 10.98
C ALA A 830 -49.40 26.11 11.07
N TYR A 831 -49.33 24.89 11.62
CA TYR A 831 -48.05 24.28 12.04
C TYR A 831 -47.81 22.86 11.51
N GLY A 832 -48.83 22.17 10.97
CA GLY A 832 -48.77 20.75 10.62
C GLY A 832 -47.64 20.39 9.67
N LYS A 833 -47.52 21.11 8.54
CA LYS A 833 -46.48 20.84 7.53
C LYS A 833 -45.06 20.98 8.09
N GLY A 834 -44.81 22.00 8.91
CA GLY A 834 -43.50 22.22 9.53
C GLY A 834 -43.15 21.17 10.60
N LEU A 835 -44.16 20.67 11.31
CA LEU A 835 -43.97 19.62 12.32
C LEU A 835 -43.61 18.27 11.70
N SER A 836 -44.30 17.85 10.64
CA SER A 836 -43.96 16.61 9.93
C SER A 836 -42.53 16.63 9.37
N THR A 837 -42.09 17.75 8.80
CA THR A 837 -40.69 17.91 8.35
C THR A 837 -39.71 17.77 9.52
N ARG A 838 -39.98 18.48 10.63
CA ARG A 838 -39.15 18.41 11.84
C ARG A 838 -39.05 16.98 12.40
N TYR A 839 -40.14 16.21 12.39
CA TYR A 839 -40.16 14.84 12.92
C TYR A 839 -39.29 13.88 12.12
N ASN A 840 -39.30 14.01 10.79
CA ASN A 840 -38.43 13.21 9.92
C ASN A 840 -36.95 13.59 10.12
N GLU A 841 -36.62 14.88 10.19
CA GLU A 841 -35.24 15.32 10.45
C GLU A 841 -34.71 14.89 11.83
N GLU A 842 -35.55 14.92 12.85
CA GLU A 842 -35.22 14.43 14.19
C GLU A 842 -34.97 12.91 14.19
N ALA A 843 -35.80 12.13 13.50
CA ALA A 843 -35.62 10.69 13.38
C ALA A 843 -34.27 10.32 12.75
N ASP A 844 -33.89 10.96 11.64
CA ASP A 844 -32.59 10.72 10.99
C ASP A 844 -31.39 11.04 11.91
N LYS A 845 -31.52 12.10 12.73
CA LYS A 845 -30.50 12.49 13.71
C LYS A 845 -30.42 11.48 14.86
N PHE A 846 -31.56 11.01 15.35
CA PHE A 846 -31.61 10.08 16.48
C PHE A 846 -31.21 8.66 16.09
N LEU A 847 -31.47 8.21 14.86
CA LEU A 847 -30.95 6.93 14.35
C LEU A 847 -29.41 6.88 14.35
N LYS A 848 -28.75 8.01 14.09
CA LYS A 848 -27.29 8.09 14.18
C LYS A 848 -26.79 7.90 15.61
N LEU A 849 -27.56 8.31 16.62
CA LEU A 849 -27.23 8.07 18.03
C LEU A 849 -27.45 6.61 18.45
N SER A 850 -28.36 5.88 17.79
CA SER A 850 -28.55 4.43 18.02
C SER A 850 -27.41 3.58 17.44
N ASN A 851 -26.72 4.07 16.39
CA ASN A 851 -25.67 3.35 15.66
C ASN A 851 -24.22 3.72 16.10
N GLN A 852 -24.06 4.48 17.20
CA GLN A 852 -22.79 5.01 17.73
C GLN A 852 -22.59 4.68 19.20
#